data_AF-A0AAC9XP72-F1
#
_entry.id   AF-A0AAC9XP72-F1
#
_cell.length_a   1.000
_cell.length_b   1.000
_cell.length_c   1.000
_cell.angle_alpha   90.00
_cell.angle_beta   90.00
_cell.angle_gamma   90.00
#
_symmetry.space_group_name_H-M   'P 1'
#
loop_
_entity.id
_entity.type
_entity.pdbx_description
1 polymer ?
#
loop_
_entity_poly.entity_id
_entity_poly.type
_entity_poly.pdbx_seq_one_letter_code
_entity_poly.pdbx_strand_id
1 'polypeptide(L)'
;MKRLPLGSAFPIKDLNRDTIMRIKKNAVAAATAMVLGSLSTGASANLVITEYIEGSSNNKAVEISNLGSSAIDLDANVYKLTLFGNGSTAPGNTETLTGTLEPGKSVIFHNASAAEEFKKGSASTVTYFNGDDALVLTKDDAVIDRFGKRGEDPGSAWTDSNDANFSTANKTLRRKASVTTGDTLAEADFPGTDNQWVVFDQDTSDGLGCPGEGACSSEATPGVLLITEYIEGSSNNKAIEISNVGGSAIDLDANVYKLTLFGNGSTDPGNTETLTGILEPGKSVIFHNASAAEAFKKGSASTVTYFNGDDALVLTKDDVVIDRFGKRGEDPGSAWTDPNDANFSTQNKTLRRKASVTAGDTVAEADFPGANNQWAVFDSDTADGLGCAGEGACDGSVTPPEPKPETGPCTGCETLTPVADPASFNGEIYYSEVLSGEFANAEELKNALSVIIAKDHKQLTYKQVWSALTYADQDSANDKNVIEIYTGESISKYDNQTSGSGVGKWNREHVWAKSHGFPSESQWGYTDAHHLRPSDPGINTARSNNDFGACKDTGEEVLFNGVGTGNYLDLTTDCWEPRDQVKGDVARMIMYMDTRYQGTDTATTNMPDLVAVDRLTTTDEDSAPLIGTLCTLYAWNKLDPVDSYEQNRNNQVYKYQGNRNPFIDRPELVQEVYGAVCGDDPNPVLVVDGDLVTPESVTEGAEYTLDASAITAGEGVALTYKWEQVLGEEKTLVGDQAILSLTAPMVNADETLNFTVTISDGTLQTSKAVSLSVINVPLSLNVEFAGTTIVNEGDATSITATVADAPEGASYSWKQVSGSSAEYTATGLTLDVTSPSVNIDQELVFELTVTVDGESVSEFVSIEVKNTEEPGWTKPDGAGSLGGLVMLLLPVMWWRRRQG
;
A
#
# COMPACT_ATOMS: atom_id res chain seq x y z
N MET A 1 -4.86 69.82 29.92
CA MET A 1 -4.53 70.68 31.09
C MET A 1 -4.97 69.91 32.34
N LYS A 2 -4.24 69.68 33.43
CA LYS A 2 -2.96 70.15 33.98
C LYS A 2 -2.52 69.13 35.07
N ARG A 3 -1.26 68.66 34.97
CA ARG A 3 -0.20 68.63 36.01
C ARG A 3 -0.39 67.89 37.35
N LEU A 4 0.55 66.97 37.60
CA LEU A 4 1.11 66.52 38.89
C LEU A 4 1.60 67.67 39.80
N PRO A 5 1.83 67.41 41.10
CA PRO A 5 3.20 67.57 41.62
C PRO A 5 3.65 66.53 42.67
N LEU A 6 4.99 66.52 42.85
CA LEU A 6 5.85 65.69 43.71
C LEU A 6 5.86 66.08 45.22
N GLY A 7 6.21 65.12 46.10
CA GLY A 7 7.48 65.18 46.87
C GLY A 7 7.49 65.34 48.41
N SER A 8 8.02 64.30 49.11
CA SER A 8 8.91 64.30 50.31
C SER A 8 8.34 64.73 51.70
N ALA A 9 8.75 64.26 52.90
CA ALA A 9 9.86 63.46 53.48
C ALA A 9 9.48 62.96 54.92
N PHE A 10 9.91 61.81 55.46
CA PHE A 10 11.04 61.53 56.42
C PHE A 10 10.61 60.38 57.39
N PRO A 11 11.46 59.71 58.23
CA PRO A 11 12.86 59.24 58.11
C PRO A 11 13.08 57.74 58.49
N ILE A 12 14.35 57.35 58.31
CA ILE A 12 15.08 56.07 58.47
C ILE A 12 15.39 55.70 59.94
N LYS A 13 15.54 54.39 60.23
CA LYS A 13 16.50 53.85 61.22
C LYS A 13 17.14 52.54 60.71
N ASP A 14 18.46 52.53 60.72
CA ASP A 14 19.44 51.56 60.19
C ASP A 14 19.29 50.12 60.78
N LEU A 15 19.43 49.02 60.03
CA LEU A 15 20.63 48.38 59.42
C LEU A 15 21.77 48.04 60.42
N ASN A 16 22.04 46.74 60.63
CA ASN A 16 23.35 46.17 60.26
C ASN A 16 23.38 44.64 60.17
N ARG A 17 24.24 44.14 59.26
CA ARG A 17 24.55 42.74 58.93
C ARG A 17 25.93 42.39 59.53
N ASP A 18 26.09 41.09 59.84
CA ASP A 18 27.34 40.31 59.97
C ASP A 18 28.36 40.62 61.07
N THR A 19 28.78 39.56 61.80
CA THR A 19 30.19 39.22 62.13
C THR A 19 30.29 37.93 62.98
N ILE A 20 30.77 36.84 62.36
CA ILE A 20 31.83 35.89 62.81
C ILE A 20 31.63 34.97 64.05
N MET A 21 31.54 33.66 63.76
CA MET A 21 32.32 32.51 64.31
C MET A 21 32.92 32.56 65.75
N ARG A 22 32.57 31.58 66.62
CA ARG A 22 33.43 30.69 67.47
C ARG A 22 32.60 30.00 68.59
N ILE A 23 32.39 28.67 68.57
CA ILE A 23 33.22 27.54 69.06
C ILE A 23 33.04 27.16 70.56
N LYS A 24 32.55 25.91 70.76
CA LYS A 24 32.79 24.88 71.83
C LYS A 24 32.00 24.83 73.17
N LYS A 25 31.14 23.78 73.21
CA LYS A 25 31.16 22.57 74.10
C LYS A 25 30.92 22.68 75.63
N ASN A 26 29.81 22.09 76.10
CA ASN A 26 29.69 20.88 76.97
C ASN A 26 28.39 20.91 77.82
N ALA A 27 27.42 20.02 77.56
CA ALA A 27 27.12 18.77 78.30
C ALA A 27 26.03 19.02 79.38
N VAL A 28 24.96 18.24 79.61
CA VAL A 28 24.69 16.78 79.58
C VAL A 28 23.17 16.57 79.51
N ALA A 29 22.68 15.59 78.75
CA ALA A 29 21.71 14.57 79.20
C ALA A 29 21.39 13.58 78.07
N ALA A 30 21.80 12.33 78.26
CA ALA A 30 21.58 11.21 77.37
C ALA A 30 20.15 10.66 77.52
N ALA A 31 19.47 10.44 76.40
CA ALA A 31 18.44 9.43 76.25
C ALA A 31 18.55 8.86 74.83
N THR A 32 18.78 7.56 74.79
CA THR A 32 19.11 6.73 73.63
C THR A 32 18.00 6.74 72.57
N ALA A 33 18.29 7.31 71.41
CA ALA A 33 17.57 7.06 70.16
C ALA A 33 18.63 6.93 69.06
N MET A 34 18.96 5.69 68.69
CA MET A 34 19.75 5.42 67.48
C MET A 34 18.89 5.81 66.28
N VAL A 35 19.11 7.01 65.77
CA VAL A 35 18.77 7.37 64.40
C VAL A 35 19.74 6.59 63.51
N LEU A 36 19.30 5.45 62.99
CA LEU A 36 19.87 4.90 61.76
C LEU A 36 19.44 5.87 60.65
N GLY A 37 20.34 6.79 60.34
CA GLY A 37 20.22 7.63 59.16
C GLY A 37 20.10 6.71 57.95
N SER A 38 18.98 6.84 57.26
CA SER A 38 18.77 6.35 55.91
C SER A 38 19.97 6.72 55.04
N LEU A 39 20.82 5.75 54.73
CA LEU A 39 21.72 5.83 53.60
C LEU A 39 20.88 5.59 52.36
N SER A 40 20.26 6.66 51.86
CA SER A 40 19.76 6.70 50.48
C SER A 40 20.98 6.70 49.57
N THR A 41 21.26 5.59 48.89
CA THR A 41 22.14 5.59 47.72
C THR A 41 21.38 6.31 46.61
N GLY A 42 21.55 7.64 46.52
CA GLY A 42 20.97 8.39 45.42
C GLY A 42 21.57 7.92 44.10
N ALA A 43 20.78 7.94 43.01
CA ALA A 43 21.28 7.86 41.65
C ALA A 43 22.56 8.70 41.52
N SER A 44 23.69 8.05 41.26
CA SER A 44 24.96 8.75 41.10
C SER A 44 25.27 8.86 39.61
N ALA A 45 25.27 10.09 39.12
CA ALA A 45 26.15 10.50 38.02
C ALA A 45 27.57 9.99 38.31
N ASN A 46 28.21 9.31 37.34
CA ASN A 46 29.52 8.71 37.56
C ASN A 46 30.43 8.94 36.35
N LEU A 47 31.30 9.93 36.47
CA LEU A 47 32.13 10.43 35.38
C LEU A 47 33.57 9.93 35.57
N VAL A 48 34.07 9.17 34.61
CA VAL A 48 35.34 8.41 34.70
C VAL A 48 36.15 8.59 33.41
N ILE A 49 37.48 8.64 33.51
CA ILE A 49 38.40 8.59 32.37
C ILE A 49 38.41 7.16 31.84
N THR A 50 37.96 6.98 30.60
CA THR A 50 37.70 5.67 30.00
C THR A 50 38.71 5.28 28.93
N GLU A 51 39.34 6.25 28.27
CA GLU A 51 40.40 5.98 27.30
C GLU A 51 41.48 7.05 27.36
N TYR A 52 42.74 6.62 27.33
CA TYR A 52 43.92 7.45 27.18
C TYR A 52 44.69 6.96 25.95
N ILE A 53 44.95 7.85 25.01
CA ILE A 53 45.69 7.55 23.78
C ILE A 53 46.96 8.39 23.74
N GLU A 54 48.10 7.72 23.76
CA GLU A 54 49.40 8.28 23.38
C GLU A 54 49.91 7.57 22.12
N GLY A 55 49.42 8.02 20.97
CA GLY A 55 49.80 7.53 19.65
C GLY A 55 51.11 8.14 19.12
N SER A 56 51.37 7.92 17.83
CA SER A 56 52.53 8.49 17.16
C SER A 56 52.34 9.99 16.89
N SER A 57 53.44 10.75 16.94
CA SER A 57 53.43 12.20 16.75
C SER A 57 52.44 12.93 17.67
N ASN A 58 51.36 13.49 17.13
CA ASN A 58 50.31 14.20 17.86
C ASN A 58 49.01 13.40 17.97
N ASN A 59 49.00 12.10 17.67
CA ASN A 59 47.82 11.24 17.82
C ASN A 59 47.51 11.01 19.30
N LYS A 60 46.98 12.03 19.98
CA LYS A 60 46.72 12.03 21.40
C LYS A 60 45.28 12.40 21.67
N ALA A 61 44.62 11.61 22.50
CA ALA A 61 43.24 11.83 22.90
C ALA A 61 42.98 11.28 24.30
N VAL A 62 41.98 11.84 24.97
CA VAL A 62 41.45 11.34 26.25
C VAL A 62 39.93 11.34 26.19
N GLU A 63 39.34 10.24 26.63
CA GLU A 63 37.90 10.05 26.74
C GLU A 63 37.47 10.03 28.20
N ILE A 64 36.36 10.71 28.49
CA ILE A 64 35.70 10.74 29.78
C ILE A 64 34.24 10.35 29.57
N SER A 65 33.75 9.28 30.19
CA SER A 65 32.37 8.80 29.99
C SER A 65 31.53 8.88 31.26
N ASN A 66 30.23 9.05 31.06
CA ASN A 66 29.23 8.84 32.10
C ASN A 66 28.92 7.34 32.20
N LEU A 67 29.52 6.65 33.17
CA LEU A 67 29.24 5.25 33.49
C LEU A 67 28.06 5.09 34.46
N GLY A 68 27.41 6.21 34.85
CA GLY A 68 26.23 6.21 35.70
C GLY A 68 24.94 5.98 34.90
N SER A 69 23.84 5.77 35.62
CA SER A 69 22.51 5.53 35.06
C SER A 69 21.66 6.78 34.86
N SER A 70 22.22 7.97 35.12
CA SER A 70 21.52 9.26 35.00
C SER A 70 22.35 10.26 34.20
N ALA A 71 21.68 11.15 33.47
CA ALA A 71 22.32 12.24 32.76
C ALA A 71 23.09 13.15 33.72
N ILE A 72 24.29 13.56 33.34
CA ILE A 72 25.11 14.51 34.09
C ILE A 72 24.95 15.87 33.44
N ASP A 73 24.35 16.81 34.17
CA ASP A 73 24.48 18.22 33.83
C ASP A 73 25.88 18.70 34.27
N LEU A 74 26.80 18.82 33.31
CA LEU A 74 28.17 19.27 33.53
C LEU A 74 28.23 20.79 33.78
N ASP A 75 27.15 21.53 33.53
CA ASP A 75 27.06 22.96 33.85
C ASP A 75 26.55 23.19 35.29
N ALA A 76 25.91 22.19 35.90
CA ALA A 76 25.42 22.26 37.28
C ALA A 76 26.52 22.25 38.35
N ASN A 77 27.70 21.69 38.05
CA ASN A 77 28.89 21.69 38.92
C ASN A 77 30.13 21.98 38.07
N VAL A 78 31.23 22.42 38.66
CA VAL A 78 32.42 22.74 37.86
C VAL A 78 33.27 21.48 37.66
N TYR A 79 33.10 20.84 36.51
CA TYR A 79 33.91 19.68 36.10
C TYR A 79 35.16 20.11 35.32
N LYS A 80 36.35 19.66 35.74
CA LYS A 80 37.62 20.00 35.07
C LYS A 80 38.50 18.78 34.87
N LEU A 81 39.05 18.64 33.66
CA LEU A 81 40.19 17.76 33.40
C LEU A 81 41.47 18.61 33.37
N THR A 82 42.46 18.26 34.18
CA THR A 82 43.72 19.02 34.29
C THR A 82 44.92 18.13 34.06
N LEU A 83 45.84 18.59 33.21
CA LEU A 83 47.15 18.02 32.96
C LEU A 83 48.16 18.49 34.00
N PHE A 84 48.92 17.54 34.56
CA PHE A 84 50.04 17.75 35.47
C PHE A 84 51.29 17.16 34.84
N GLY A 85 52.09 18.03 34.23
CA GLY A 85 53.24 17.59 33.45
C GLY A 85 54.45 17.19 34.32
N ASN A 86 55.13 16.10 33.97
CA ASN A 86 56.47 15.72 34.42
C ASN A 86 56.60 15.75 35.97
N GLY A 87 55.66 15.08 36.65
CA GLY A 87 55.60 15.04 38.12
C GLY A 87 55.27 16.36 38.82
N SER A 88 54.76 17.37 38.11
CA SER A 88 54.30 18.62 38.71
C SER A 88 53.12 18.40 39.66
N THR A 89 53.09 19.18 40.75
CA THR A 89 51.90 19.32 41.62
C THR A 89 51.10 20.59 41.31
N ALA A 90 51.63 21.49 40.48
CA ALA A 90 50.94 22.67 39.99
C ALA A 90 50.10 22.31 38.75
N PRO A 91 48.85 22.79 38.65
CA PRO A 91 47.99 22.52 37.50
C PRO A 91 48.56 23.15 36.23
N GLY A 92 48.60 22.36 35.15
CA GLY A 92 49.00 22.79 33.81
C GLY A 92 47.78 23.17 32.96
N ASN A 93 47.73 22.65 31.73
CA ASN A 93 46.59 22.83 30.83
C ASN A 93 45.32 22.22 31.46
N THR A 94 44.24 22.99 31.46
CA THR A 94 42.96 22.59 32.07
C THR A 94 41.82 22.83 31.08
N GLU A 95 40.94 21.85 30.95
CA GLU A 95 39.65 22.00 30.28
C GLU A 95 38.51 21.94 31.28
N THR A 96 37.49 22.76 31.03
CA THR A 96 36.21 22.70 31.74
C THR A 96 35.23 21.92 30.88
N LEU A 97 34.59 20.92 31.47
CA LEU A 97 33.55 20.14 30.80
C LEU A 97 32.21 20.87 30.96
N THR A 98 31.41 20.92 29.89
CA THR A 98 30.14 21.67 29.84
C THR A 98 29.06 20.88 29.09
N GLY A 99 27.79 21.24 29.31
CA GLY A 99 26.63 20.61 28.67
C GLY A 99 26.08 19.38 29.41
N THR A 100 25.13 18.69 28.80
CA THR A 100 24.52 17.48 29.37
C THR A 100 25.16 16.23 28.78
N LEU A 101 25.62 15.30 29.63
CA LEU A 101 26.19 14.03 29.25
C LEU A 101 25.28 12.87 29.67
N GLU A 102 24.59 12.29 28.70
CA GLU A 102 23.69 11.14 28.90
C GLU A 102 24.45 9.88 29.37
N PRO A 103 23.77 8.92 30.03
CA PRO A 103 24.35 7.62 30.38
C PRO A 103 25.02 6.93 29.18
N GLY A 104 26.23 6.38 29.39
CA GLY A 104 27.00 5.71 28.36
C GLY A 104 27.59 6.62 27.27
N LYS A 105 27.43 7.94 27.36
CA LYS A 105 28.05 8.91 26.44
C LYS A 105 29.37 9.44 26.98
N SER A 106 30.21 9.89 26.05
CA SER A 106 31.56 10.36 26.32
C SER A 106 31.79 11.80 25.90
N VAL A 107 32.62 12.51 26.67
CA VAL A 107 33.32 13.72 26.25
C VAL A 107 34.73 13.32 25.82
N ILE A 108 35.14 13.73 24.63
CA ILE A 108 36.47 13.41 24.08
C ILE A 108 37.22 14.69 23.82
N PHE A 109 38.47 14.72 24.27
CA PHE A 109 39.44 15.75 23.95
C PHE A 109 40.58 15.17 23.12
N HIS A 110 40.90 15.80 22.00
CA HIS A 110 41.98 15.37 21.10
C HIS A 110 42.99 16.49 20.85
N ASN A 111 44.20 16.13 20.42
CA ASN A 111 45.19 17.10 19.99
C ASN A 111 44.82 17.69 18.62
N ALA A 112 44.82 19.02 18.49
CA ALA A 112 44.44 19.70 17.25
C ALA A 112 45.25 19.26 16.01
N SER A 113 46.47 18.75 16.21
CA SER A 113 47.37 18.28 15.14
C SER A 113 47.38 16.75 14.96
N ALA A 114 46.47 16.02 15.61
CA ALA A 114 46.32 14.57 15.42
C ALA A 114 45.87 14.22 13.99
N ALA A 115 46.05 12.96 13.59
CA ALA A 115 45.41 12.41 12.41
C ALA A 115 43.88 12.36 12.58
N GLU A 116 43.13 12.34 11.47
CA GLU A 116 41.66 12.52 11.46
C GLU A 116 40.93 11.44 12.28
N GLU A 117 41.42 10.21 12.28
CA GLU A 117 40.85 9.09 13.03
C GLU A 117 40.90 9.27 14.56
N PHE A 118 41.71 10.22 15.07
CA PHE A 118 41.77 10.59 16.49
C PHE A 118 40.97 11.87 16.81
N LYS A 119 40.48 12.59 15.79
CA LYS A 119 39.73 13.85 15.97
C LYS A 119 38.26 13.62 16.31
N LYS A 120 38.01 12.88 17.39
CA LYS A 120 36.69 12.71 17.99
C LYS A 120 36.50 13.76 19.09
N GLY A 121 35.31 14.36 19.20
CA GLY A 121 35.03 15.41 20.18
C GLY A 121 35.77 16.73 19.88
N SER A 122 36.28 17.40 20.93
CA SER A 122 36.81 18.76 20.83
C SER A 122 38.34 18.79 20.89
N ALA A 123 38.96 19.67 20.09
CA ALA A 123 40.40 19.89 20.17
C ALA A 123 40.75 20.60 21.48
N SER A 124 41.77 20.10 22.20
CA SER A 124 42.17 20.66 23.49
C SER A 124 43.67 20.52 23.76
N THR A 125 44.20 21.51 24.47
CA THR A 125 45.59 21.51 24.97
C THR A 125 45.83 20.59 26.18
N VAL A 126 44.79 20.03 26.80
CA VAL A 126 44.94 19.00 27.86
C VAL A 126 45.59 17.72 27.32
N THR A 127 45.55 17.52 26.01
CA THR A 127 46.18 16.39 25.29
C THR A 127 47.65 16.59 24.99
N TYR A 128 48.28 17.63 25.53
CA TYR A 128 49.72 17.86 25.39
C TYR A 128 50.55 16.93 26.27
N PHE A 129 49.89 15.96 26.92
CA PHE A 129 50.52 14.93 27.73
C PHE A 129 51.50 14.06 26.93
N ASN A 130 52.44 13.44 27.63
CA ASN A 130 53.20 12.28 27.21
C ASN A 130 53.28 11.27 28.37
N GLY A 131 53.95 10.14 28.17
CA GLY A 131 53.84 8.97 29.05
C GLY A 131 54.19 9.19 30.53
N ASP A 132 54.83 10.29 30.91
CA ASP A 132 55.20 10.68 32.26
C ASP A 132 54.30 11.75 32.90
N ASP A 133 53.19 12.12 32.24
CA ASP A 133 52.27 13.13 32.72
C ASP A 133 50.98 12.55 33.33
N ALA A 134 50.44 13.21 34.35
CA ALA A 134 49.19 12.81 35.00
C ALA A 134 48.00 13.68 34.55
N LEU A 135 46.82 13.06 34.43
CA LEU A 135 45.54 13.73 34.24
C LEU A 135 44.69 13.56 35.50
N VAL A 136 44.08 14.63 35.97
CA VAL A 136 43.18 14.60 37.14
C VAL A 136 41.84 15.21 36.75
N LEU A 137 40.78 14.44 36.96
CA LEU A 137 39.39 14.85 36.77
C LEU A 137 38.81 15.29 38.11
N THR A 138 38.22 16.48 38.15
CA THR A 138 37.64 17.06 39.37
C THR A 138 36.19 17.50 39.17
N LYS A 139 35.42 17.48 40.24
CA LYS A 139 34.10 18.09 40.38
C LYS A 139 34.14 19.05 41.56
N ASP A 140 33.87 20.34 41.32
CA ASP A 140 33.95 21.38 42.35
C ASP A 140 35.30 21.33 43.11
N ASP A 141 36.38 21.13 42.35
CA ASP A 141 37.76 20.96 42.80
C ASP A 141 38.06 19.68 43.62
N ALA A 142 37.07 18.84 43.91
CA ALA A 142 37.28 17.50 44.49
C ALA A 142 37.67 16.50 43.40
N VAL A 143 38.70 15.68 43.65
CA VAL A 143 39.15 14.64 42.71
C VAL A 143 38.09 13.54 42.61
N ILE A 144 37.65 13.25 41.39
CA ILE A 144 36.69 12.19 41.11
C ILE A 144 37.29 11.05 40.29
N ASP A 145 38.33 11.31 39.50
CA ASP A 145 39.13 10.27 38.84
C ASP A 145 40.52 10.80 38.44
N ARG A 146 41.41 9.89 38.03
CA ARG A 146 42.76 10.23 37.54
C ARG A 146 43.30 9.20 36.54
N PHE A 147 44.29 9.65 35.77
CA PHE A 147 45.20 8.83 34.98
C PHE A 147 46.64 9.23 35.34
N GLY A 148 47.50 8.27 35.70
CA GLY A 148 48.82 8.58 36.24
C GLY A 148 48.79 9.04 37.70
N LYS A 149 49.95 9.48 38.21
CA LYS A 149 50.13 9.89 39.61
C LYS A 149 50.59 11.34 39.70
N ARG A 150 49.76 12.19 40.32
CA ARG A 150 50.10 13.60 40.54
C ARG A 150 51.29 13.72 41.49
N GLY A 151 52.31 14.48 41.10
CA GLY A 151 53.50 14.71 41.91
C GLY A 151 54.63 13.68 41.74
N GLU A 152 54.48 12.70 40.84
CA GLU A 152 55.53 11.74 40.51
C GLU A 152 55.88 11.80 39.03
N ASP A 153 57.19 11.81 38.75
CA ASP A 153 57.74 11.66 37.40
C ASP A 153 58.28 10.22 37.26
N PRO A 154 57.65 9.35 36.45
CA PRO A 154 58.11 7.98 36.22
C PRO A 154 59.29 7.90 35.23
N GLY A 155 59.82 9.03 34.78
CA GLY A 155 60.95 9.17 33.88
C GLY A 155 60.56 9.17 32.39
N SER A 156 59.84 8.15 31.93
CA SER A 156 59.33 8.13 30.55
C SER A 156 57.94 7.52 30.39
N ALA A 157 57.55 6.62 31.29
CA ALA A 157 56.25 5.95 31.30
C ALA A 157 56.01 5.31 32.67
N TRP A 158 54.75 5.25 33.12
CA TRP A 158 54.37 4.27 34.12
C TRP A 158 54.29 2.88 33.47
N THR A 159 54.90 1.89 34.13
CA THR A 159 54.93 0.48 33.72
C THR A 159 54.39 -0.41 34.84
N ASP A 160 53.85 -1.58 34.50
CA ASP A 160 53.36 -2.56 35.48
C ASP A 160 54.33 -3.76 35.56
N SER A 161 54.81 -4.08 36.76
CA SER A 161 55.66 -5.27 36.95
C SER A 161 54.90 -6.59 36.72
N ASN A 162 53.57 -6.58 36.81
CA ASN A 162 52.70 -7.74 36.61
C ASN A 162 52.17 -7.86 35.18
N ASP A 163 52.31 -6.81 34.37
CA ASP A 163 51.93 -6.80 32.95
C ASP A 163 53.03 -6.13 32.12
N ALA A 164 53.87 -6.96 31.48
CA ALA A 164 54.98 -6.49 30.67
C ALA A 164 54.54 -5.67 29.43
N ASN A 165 53.26 -5.73 29.04
CA ASN A 165 52.73 -4.94 27.94
C ASN A 165 52.23 -3.56 28.39
N PHE A 166 52.00 -3.35 29.69
CA PHE A 166 51.52 -2.07 30.21
C PHE A 166 52.62 -1.00 30.17
N SER A 167 52.34 0.07 29.43
CA SER A 167 53.11 1.29 29.35
C SER A 167 52.14 2.43 29.06
N THR A 168 52.30 3.57 29.72
CA THR A 168 51.59 4.80 29.34
C THR A 168 52.16 5.43 28.08
N ALA A 169 53.48 5.29 27.83
CA ALA A 169 54.09 5.80 26.61
C ALA A 169 53.76 4.94 25.39
N ASN A 170 53.43 5.61 24.28
CA ASN A 170 53.22 5.01 22.95
C ASN A 170 52.16 3.89 22.92
N LYS A 171 51.07 4.05 23.67
CA LYS A 171 49.99 3.05 23.80
C LYS A 171 48.62 3.71 23.85
N THR A 172 47.61 2.93 23.51
CA THR A 172 46.21 3.21 23.84
C THR A 172 45.85 2.38 25.06
N LEU A 173 45.26 3.01 26.08
CA LEU A 173 44.81 2.37 27.30
C LEU A 173 43.32 2.61 27.48
N ARG A 174 42.54 1.53 27.59
CA ARG A 174 41.10 1.58 27.87
C ARG A 174 40.81 1.09 29.27
N ARG A 175 39.90 1.75 29.96
CA ARG A 175 39.46 1.36 31.29
C ARG A 175 38.76 0.00 31.20
N LYS A 176 39.11 -0.93 32.09
CA LYS A 176 38.44 -2.23 32.19
C LYS A 176 36.97 -2.04 32.47
N ALA A 177 36.12 -2.86 31.85
CA ALA A 177 34.66 -2.76 32.01
C ALA A 177 34.19 -2.97 33.47
N SER A 178 34.98 -3.68 34.28
CA SER A 178 34.72 -3.88 35.70
C SER A 178 34.92 -2.64 36.57
N VAL A 179 35.58 -1.59 36.05
CA VAL A 179 35.89 -0.38 36.79
C VAL A 179 34.82 0.67 36.52
N THR A 180 33.83 0.69 37.40
CA THR A 180 32.68 1.60 37.25
C THR A 180 32.89 2.93 37.93
N THR A 181 33.79 3.06 38.91
CA THR A 181 34.06 4.31 39.64
C THR A 181 35.47 4.85 39.40
N GLY A 182 35.61 6.17 39.48
CA GLY A 182 36.91 6.84 39.37
C GLY A 182 37.79 6.68 40.60
N ASP A 183 39.10 6.76 40.40
CA ASP A 183 40.10 6.77 41.47
C ASP A 183 40.27 8.19 42.03
N THR A 184 39.80 8.37 43.25
CA THR A 184 39.76 9.69 43.93
C THR A 184 41.09 10.09 44.59
N LEU A 185 42.10 9.22 44.59
CA LEU A 185 43.38 9.45 45.28
C LEU A 185 44.48 9.87 44.31
N ALA A 186 44.51 11.16 43.92
CA ALA A 186 45.44 11.71 42.92
C ALA A 186 46.94 11.32 43.11
N GLU A 187 47.38 11.11 44.34
CA GLU A 187 48.77 10.79 44.72
C GLU A 187 49.05 9.31 45.03
N ALA A 188 48.09 8.39 44.84
CA ALA A 188 48.35 6.95 45.04
C ALA A 188 49.22 6.35 43.92
N ASP A 189 49.79 5.16 44.12
CA ASP A 189 50.61 4.50 43.09
C ASP A 189 49.77 4.21 41.82
N PHE A 190 50.40 4.28 40.64
CA PHE A 190 49.76 4.05 39.34
C PHE A 190 50.61 3.08 38.50
N PRO A 191 50.02 2.02 37.89
CA PRO A 191 48.58 1.67 37.86
C PRO A 191 48.04 1.04 39.16
N GLY A 192 48.83 0.96 40.23
CA GLY A 192 48.46 0.33 41.50
C GLY A 192 48.61 -1.20 41.47
N THR A 193 48.18 -1.89 42.53
CA THR A 193 48.20 -3.37 42.59
C THR A 193 47.11 -4.01 41.73
N ASP A 194 45.99 -3.31 41.55
CA ASP A 194 44.85 -3.75 40.76
C ASP A 194 44.77 -2.90 39.49
N ASN A 195 45.62 -3.20 38.51
CA ASN A 195 45.69 -2.43 37.27
C ASN A 195 44.32 -2.37 36.57
N GLN A 196 43.82 -1.14 36.38
CA GLN A 196 42.46 -0.84 35.91
C GLN A 196 42.34 -0.72 34.39
N TRP A 197 43.41 -0.95 33.64
CA TRP A 197 43.48 -0.65 32.21
C TRP A 197 43.79 -1.88 31.36
N VAL A 198 43.23 -1.91 30.16
CA VAL A 198 43.57 -2.82 29.07
C VAL A 198 44.44 -2.07 28.07
N VAL A 199 45.50 -2.72 27.60
CA VAL A 199 46.52 -2.10 26.76
C VAL A 199 46.33 -2.52 25.30
N PHE A 200 46.32 -1.54 24.41
CA PHE A 200 46.24 -1.69 22.97
C PHE A 200 47.49 -1.13 22.30
N ASP A 201 47.71 -1.50 21.04
CA ASP A 201 48.85 -1.00 20.28
C ASP A 201 48.77 0.51 20.04
N GLN A 202 49.94 1.11 19.81
CA GLN A 202 50.05 2.52 19.43
C GLN A 202 49.12 2.83 18.25
N ASP A 203 48.54 4.02 18.25
CA ASP A 203 47.63 4.49 17.20
C ASP A 203 46.31 3.69 17.07
N THR A 204 45.87 3.01 18.12
CA THR A 204 44.52 2.42 18.16
C THR A 204 43.51 3.48 18.59
N SER A 205 42.69 3.97 17.67
CA SER A 205 41.65 5.00 17.92
C SER A 205 40.21 4.49 17.85
N ASP A 206 40.03 3.20 17.58
CA ASP A 206 38.72 2.62 17.29
C ASP A 206 37.77 2.62 18.49
N GLY A 207 38.24 2.85 19.71
CA GLY A 207 37.45 2.94 20.95
C GLY A 207 36.96 4.35 21.31
N LEU A 208 37.31 5.38 20.52
CA LEU A 208 36.87 6.74 20.80
C LEU A 208 35.38 6.91 20.47
N GLY A 209 34.55 7.20 21.49
CA GLY A 209 33.12 7.49 21.31
C GLY A 209 32.19 6.69 22.20
N CYS A 210 32.70 5.67 22.88
CA CYS A 210 31.93 4.76 23.71
C CYS A 210 32.82 4.16 24.80
N PRO A 211 32.33 4.06 26.05
CA PRO A 211 33.10 3.46 27.13
C PRO A 211 33.28 1.95 26.92
N GLY A 212 34.43 1.42 27.34
CA GLY A 212 34.69 -0.02 27.42
C GLY A 212 35.99 -0.43 26.73
N GLU A 213 36.16 -1.74 26.56
CA GLU A 213 37.40 -2.33 26.03
C GLU A 213 37.37 -2.51 24.50
N GLY A 214 36.16 -2.60 23.91
CA GLY A 214 35.97 -2.85 22.48
C GLY A 214 36.14 -1.62 21.59
N ALA A 215 36.21 -1.84 20.28
CA ALA A 215 36.08 -0.78 19.29
C ALA A 215 34.64 -0.23 19.27
N CYS A 216 34.50 1.08 19.20
CA CYS A 216 33.25 1.76 18.88
C CYS A 216 32.93 1.60 17.40
N SER A 217 31.92 0.78 17.11
CA SER A 217 31.28 0.82 15.80
C SER A 217 30.54 2.16 15.64
N SER A 218 30.64 2.80 14.48
CA SER A 218 29.82 3.97 14.13
C SER A 218 28.32 3.66 13.97
N GLU A 219 27.89 2.46 14.37
CA GLU A 219 26.50 2.04 14.48
C GLU A 219 26.10 2.12 15.95
N ALA A 220 24.93 2.71 16.23
CA ALA A 220 24.34 2.72 17.56
C ALA A 220 24.41 1.30 18.14
N THR A 221 24.97 1.13 19.34
CA THR A 221 25.01 -0.17 20.00
C THR A 221 23.59 -0.72 20.05
N PRO A 222 23.30 -1.85 19.38
CA PRO A 222 21.94 -2.35 19.30
C PRO A 222 21.33 -2.52 20.69
N GLY A 223 20.02 -2.30 20.80
CA GLY A 223 19.29 -2.68 21.99
C GLY A 223 19.47 -4.18 22.26
N VAL A 224 19.73 -4.55 23.51
CA VAL A 224 19.90 -5.95 23.94
C VAL A 224 18.90 -6.24 25.03
N LEU A 225 17.99 -7.19 24.78
CA LEU A 225 16.95 -7.56 25.72
C LEU A 225 17.36 -8.80 26.53
N LEU A 226 17.48 -8.68 27.85
CA LEU A 226 17.87 -9.77 28.76
C LEU A 226 16.88 -9.95 29.90
N ILE A 227 16.79 -11.16 30.43
CA ILE A 227 16.21 -11.42 31.75
C ILE A 227 17.21 -10.92 32.79
N THR A 228 16.83 -9.90 33.57
CA THR A 228 17.74 -9.20 34.48
C THR A 228 17.51 -9.46 35.96
N GLU A 229 16.30 -9.83 36.37
CA GLU A 229 16.04 -10.20 37.76
C GLU A 229 14.98 -11.30 37.85
N TYR A 230 15.30 -12.38 38.57
CA TYR A 230 14.39 -13.46 38.93
C TYR A 230 14.18 -13.43 40.45
N ILE A 231 12.94 -13.38 40.90
CA ILE A 231 12.59 -13.39 42.32
C ILE A 231 11.69 -14.59 42.60
N GLU A 232 12.18 -15.52 43.41
CA GLU A 232 11.36 -16.50 44.11
C GLU A 232 11.44 -16.23 45.63
N GLY A 233 10.52 -15.44 46.13
CA GLY A 233 10.37 -15.11 47.55
C GLY A 233 9.41 -16.04 48.30
N SER A 234 9.10 -15.67 49.53
CA SER A 234 8.15 -16.42 50.35
C SER A 234 6.71 -16.34 49.81
N SER A 235 5.98 -17.45 49.88
CA SER A 235 4.60 -17.56 49.38
C SER A 235 4.47 -17.18 47.89
N ASN A 236 3.82 -16.06 47.57
CA ASN A 236 3.60 -15.58 46.20
C ASN A 236 4.48 -14.40 45.84
N ASN A 237 5.51 -14.07 46.62
CA ASN A 237 6.45 -12.99 46.30
C ASN A 237 7.34 -13.38 45.12
N LYS A 238 6.77 -13.38 43.91
CA LYS A 238 7.43 -13.79 42.68
C LYS A 238 7.36 -12.68 41.65
N ALA A 239 8.49 -12.41 41.02
CA ALA A 239 8.61 -11.42 39.96
C ALA A 239 9.74 -11.79 39.00
N ILE A 240 9.61 -11.32 37.76
CA ILE A 240 10.63 -11.46 36.71
C ILE A 240 10.78 -10.11 36.01
N GLU A 241 12.01 -9.70 35.80
CA GLU A 241 12.37 -8.46 35.10
C GLU A 241 13.13 -8.78 33.82
N ILE A 242 12.77 -8.08 32.75
CA ILE A 242 13.44 -8.10 31.46
C ILE A 242 13.87 -6.67 31.14
N SER A 243 15.14 -6.43 30.84
CA SER A 243 15.64 -5.07 30.60
C SER A 243 16.35 -4.93 29.26
N ASN A 244 16.27 -3.72 28.68
CA ASN A 244 17.15 -3.32 27.60
C ASN A 244 18.52 -2.91 28.18
N VAL A 245 19.51 -3.79 28.12
CA VAL A 245 20.89 -3.52 28.56
C VAL A 245 21.78 -2.97 27.43
N GLY A 246 21.21 -2.79 26.23
CA GLY A 246 21.91 -2.24 25.06
C GLY A 246 21.88 -0.72 25.00
N GLY A 247 22.43 -0.16 23.92
CA GLY A 247 22.64 1.29 23.78
C GLY A 247 21.60 2.04 22.94
N SER A 248 20.64 1.35 22.34
CA SER A 248 19.53 1.92 21.56
C SER A 248 18.18 1.43 22.08
N ALA A 249 17.12 2.21 21.87
CA ALA A 249 15.77 1.77 22.15
C ALA A 249 15.46 0.46 21.40
N ILE A 250 14.74 -0.44 22.04
CA ILE A 250 14.17 -1.62 21.41
C ILE A 250 12.70 -1.33 21.17
N ASP A 251 12.31 -1.26 19.90
CA ASP A 251 10.91 -1.35 19.55
C ASP A 251 10.47 -2.82 19.69
N LEU A 252 9.79 -3.14 20.80
CA LEU A 252 9.26 -4.48 21.05
C LEU A 252 8.04 -4.78 20.17
N ASP A 253 7.49 -3.79 19.47
CA ASP A 253 6.41 -3.97 18.50
C ASP A 253 6.94 -4.28 17.10
N ALA A 254 8.22 -3.95 16.82
CA ALA A 254 8.87 -4.25 15.55
C ALA A 254 9.13 -5.75 15.32
N ASN A 255 9.16 -6.58 16.37
CA ASN A 255 9.34 -8.04 16.30
C ASN A 255 8.51 -8.72 17.39
N VAL A 256 8.25 -10.02 17.31
CA VAL A 256 7.45 -10.70 18.34
C VAL A 256 8.34 -11.17 19.50
N TYR A 257 8.38 -10.39 20.58
CA TYR A 257 9.09 -10.77 21.80
C TYR A 257 8.19 -11.53 22.78
N LYS A 258 8.60 -12.72 23.25
CA LYS A 258 7.82 -13.52 24.22
C LYS A 258 8.67 -13.97 25.40
N LEU A 259 8.11 -13.90 26.60
CA LEU A 259 8.62 -14.62 27.77
C LEU A 259 7.71 -15.82 28.05
N THR A 260 8.26 -17.03 27.97
CA THR A 260 7.49 -18.27 28.19
C THR A 260 8.04 -19.06 29.37
N LEU A 261 7.13 -19.48 30.26
CA LEU A 261 7.37 -20.41 31.36
C LEU A 261 7.29 -21.86 30.86
N PHE A 262 8.28 -22.67 31.21
CA PHE A 262 8.35 -24.10 30.99
C PHE A 262 8.43 -24.81 32.34
N GLY A 263 7.30 -25.37 32.76
CA GLY A 263 7.18 -25.93 34.10
C GLY A 263 7.77 -27.35 34.22
N ASN A 264 8.45 -27.64 35.33
CA ASN A 264 8.86 -28.99 35.78
C ASN A 264 9.56 -29.80 34.67
N GLY A 265 10.54 -29.19 33.99
CA GLY A 265 11.28 -29.82 32.89
C GLY A 265 10.48 -30.03 31.59
N SER A 266 9.31 -29.41 31.43
CA SER A 266 8.55 -29.46 30.18
C SER A 266 9.32 -28.88 28.99
N THR A 267 9.15 -29.47 27.81
CA THR A 267 9.55 -28.88 26.52
C THR A 267 8.41 -28.13 25.83
N ASP A 268 7.17 -28.37 26.27
CA ASP A 268 5.99 -27.69 25.74
C ASP A 268 5.82 -26.32 26.43
N PRO A 269 5.47 -25.26 25.68
CA PRO A 269 5.32 -23.92 26.23
C PRO A 269 4.13 -23.85 27.20
N GLY A 270 4.38 -23.30 28.38
CA GLY A 270 3.35 -23.00 29.38
C GLY A 270 2.88 -21.54 29.30
N ASN A 271 2.65 -20.94 30.47
CA ASN A 271 2.25 -19.54 30.57
C ASN A 271 3.22 -18.63 29.80
N THR A 272 2.68 -17.78 28.93
CA THR A 272 3.47 -16.95 28.02
C THR A 272 2.96 -15.51 28.05
N GLU A 273 3.90 -14.56 28.09
CA GLU A 273 3.64 -13.13 27.91
C GLU A 273 4.29 -12.63 26.63
N THR A 274 3.62 -11.73 25.92
CA THR A 274 4.18 -11.00 24.77
C THR A 274 4.61 -9.62 25.24
N LEU A 275 5.83 -9.22 24.90
CA LEU A 275 6.37 -7.90 25.24
C LEU A 275 6.06 -6.93 24.12
N THR A 276 5.69 -5.69 24.46
CA THR A 276 5.24 -4.66 23.52
C THR A 276 5.72 -3.27 23.95
N GLY A 277 5.67 -2.31 23.03
CA GLY A 277 6.09 -0.92 23.23
C GLY A 277 7.57 -0.66 22.99
N ILE A 278 7.96 0.61 23.13
CA ILE A 278 9.36 1.03 22.99
C ILE A 278 10.04 0.92 24.36
N LEU A 279 11.06 0.07 24.43
CA LEU A 279 11.91 -0.10 25.60
C LEU A 279 13.22 0.65 25.43
N GLU A 280 13.28 1.86 25.99
CA GLU A 280 14.48 2.70 25.98
C GLU A 280 15.68 2.02 26.69
N PRO A 281 16.93 2.39 26.35
CA PRO A 281 18.13 1.89 27.04
C PRO A 281 18.03 1.99 28.57
N GLY A 282 18.37 0.92 29.26
CA GLY A 282 18.32 0.82 30.72
C GLY A 282 16.92 0.72 31.33
N LYS A 283 15.85 0.65 30.51
CA LYS A 283 14.47 0.43 30.99
C LYS A 283 14.10 -1.04 31.01
N SER A 284 13.10 -1.35 31.83
CA SER A 284 12.72 -2.72 32.16
C SER A 284 11.22 -2.96 32.03
N VAL A 285 10.86 -4.15 31.57
CA VAL A 285 9.52 -4.74 31.64
C VAL A 285 9.50 -5.68 32.84
N ILE A 286 8.50 -5.54 33.72
CA ILE A 286 8.39 -6.34 34.94
C ILE A 286 7.06 -7.06 34.97
N PHE A 287 7.11 -8.35 35.31
CA PHE A 287 5.94 -9.15 35.63
C PHE A 287 6.00 -9.61 37.07
N HIS A 288 4.88 -9.50 37.79
CA HIS A 288 4.76 -9.95 39.17
C HIS A 288 3.56 -10.89 39.37
N ASN A 289 3.59 -11.68 40.45
CA ASN A 289 2.43 -12.48 40.83
C ASN A 289 1.34 -11.60 41.45
N ALA A 290 0.10 -11.73 40.99
CA ALA A 290 -1.02 -10.91 41.47
C ALA A 290 -1.24 -10.97 42.99
N SER A 291 -0.84 -12.08 43.63
CA SER A 291 -0.96 -12.30 45.07
C SER A 291 0.31 -11.98 45.87
N ALA A 292 1.33 -11.39 45.24
CA ALA A 292 2.55 -10.96 45.91
C ALA A 292 2.28 -9.83 46.92
N ALA A 293 3.20 -9.63 47.87
CA ALA A 293 3.20 -8.43 48.70
C ALA A 293 3.49 -7.17 47.87
N GLU A 294 3.03 -6.01 48.34
CA GLU A 294 3.10 -4.73 47.60
C GLU A 294 4.52 -4.36 47.11
N ALA A 295 5.57 -4.72 47.87
CA ALA A 295 6.95 -4.45 47.47
C ALA A 295 7.36 -5.10 46.14
N PHE A 296 6.70 -6.19 45.75
CA PHE A 296 6.97 -6.95 44.51
C PHE A 296 6.03 -6.57 43.36
N LYS A 297 4.97 -5.78 43.63
CA LYS A 297 3.98 -5.37 42.62
C LYS A 297 4.48 -4.19 41.78
N LYS A 298 5.59 -4.41 41.06
CA LYS A 298 6.09 -3.49 40.03
C LYS A 298 5.73 -4.04 38.65
N GLY A 299 5.44 -3.16 37.69
CA GLY A 299 4.95 -3.55 36.36
C GLY A 299 3.59 -4.26 36.43
N SER A 300 3.37 -5.25 35.55
CA SER A 300 2.05 -5.88 35.39
C SER A 300 1.95 -7.23 36.10
N ALA A 301 0.76 -7.55 36.60
CA ALA A 301 0.48 -8.88 37.14
C ALA A 301 0.41 -9.90 36.00
N SER A 302 1.11 -11.03 36.13
CA SER A 302 1.15 -12.06 35.09
C SER A 302 1.27 -13.48 35.65
N THR A 303 0.67 -14.42 34.92
CA THR A 303 0.77 -15.87 35.21
C THR A 303 2.10 -16.50 34.80
N VAL A 304 2.96 -15.79 34.05
CA VAL A 304 4.35 -16.24 33.78
C VAL A 304 5.16 -16.36 35.07
N THR A 305 4.74 -15.67 36.14
CA THR A 305 5.35 -15.71 37.47
C THR A 305 4.94 -16.91 38.33
N TYR A 306 4.19 -17.87 37.76
CA TYR A 306 3.81 -19.09 38.46
C TYR A 306 4.97 -20.09 38.60
N PHE A 307 6.16 -19.69 38.15
CA PHE A 307 7.40 -20.43 38.30
C PHE A 307 7.72 -20.79 39.76
N ASN A 308 8.46 -21.86 39.95
CA ASN A 308 9.20 -22.20 41.16
C ASN A 308 10.63 -22.64 40.79
N GLY A 309 11.44 -23.00 41.79
CA GLY A 309 12.89 -23.21 41.62
C GLY A 309 13.32 -24.22 40.54
N ASP A 310 12.43 -25.10 40.08
CA ASP A 310 12.65 -26.12 39.05
C ASP A 310 12.07 -25.78 37.66
N ASP A 311 11.56 -24.55 37.48
CA ASP A 311 10.98 -24.11 36.21
C ASP A 311 11.93 -23.24 35.38
N ALA A 312 11.87 -23.38 34.05
CA ALA A 312 12.65 -22.57 33.12
C ALA A 312 11.81 -21.43 32.51
N LEU A 313 12.45 -20.29 32.25
CA LEU A 313 11.90 -19.17 31.50
C LEU A 313 12.73 -18.96 30.24
N VAL A 314 12.07 -18.81 29.09
CA VAL A 314 12.75 -18.57 27.81
C VAL A 314 12.22 -17.29 27.20
N LEU A 315 13.13 -16.39 26.85
CA LEU A 315 12.85 -15.15 26.15
C LEU A 315 13.15 -15.36 24.65
N THR A 316 12.16 -15.14 23.80
CA THR A 316 12.30 -15.27 22.35
C THR A 316 12.02 -13.96 21.62
N LYS A 317 12.62 -13.82 20.44
CA LYS A 317 12.32 -12.83 19.40
C LYS A 317 11.99 -13.57 18.12
N ASP A 318 10.79 -13.41 17.59
CA ASP A 318 10.30 -14.13 16.39
C ASP A 318 10.49 -15.65 16.52
N ASP A 319 10.17 -16.16 17.72
CA ASP A 319 10.34 -17.56 18.14
C ASP A 319 11.80 -18.08 18.18
N VAL A 320 12.79 -17.22 17.94
CA VAL A 320 14.23 -17.50 18.17
C VAL A 320 14.60 -17.16 19.61
N VAL A 321 15.28 -18.07 20.31
CA VAL A 321 15.74 -17.84 21.69
C VAL A 321 16.80 -16.76 21.73
N ILE A 322 16.55 -15.70 22.50
CA ILE A 322 17.49 -14.58 22.69
C ILE A 322 18.07 -14.54 24.10
N ASP A 323 17.37 -15.08 25.10
CA ASP A 323 17.88 -15.27 26.46
C ASP A 323 17.05 -16.32 27.21
N ARG A 324 17.53 -16.76 28.38
CA ARG A 324 16.83 -17.75 29.22
C ARG A 324 17.23 -17.66 30.69
N PHE A 325 16.40 -18.26 31.53
CA PHE A 325 16.67 -18.55 32.94
C PHE A 325 16.29 -20.02 33.20
N GLY A 326 17.19 -20.83 33.75
CA GLY A 326 17.01 -22.27 33.84
C GLY A 326 17.30 -23.01 32.52
N LYS A 327 17.01 -24.31 32.49
CA LYS A 327 17.24 -25.19 31.33
C LYS A 327 15.94 -25.83 30.88
N ARG A 328 15.49 -25.51 29.66
CA ARG A 328 14.29 -26.11 29.07
C ARG A 328 14.52 -27.61 28.86
N GLY A 329 13.55 -28.43 29.27
CA GLY A 329 13.62 -29.89 29.16
C GLY A 329 14.33 -30.61 30.31
N GLU A 330 14.78 -29.89 31.35
CA GLU A 330 15.39 -30.48 32.54
C GLU A 330 14.59 -30.14 33.79
N ASP A 331 14.29 -31.14 34.61
CA ASP A 331 13.79 -30.98 35.98
C ASP A 331 14.96 -31.19 36.95
N PRO A 332 15.46 -30.13 37.63
CA PRO A 332 16.54 -30.23 38.63
C PRO A 332 16.06 -30.77 39.99
N GLY A 333 14.80 -31.19 40.10
CA GLY A 333 14.15 -31.75 41.27
C GLY A 333 13.58 -30.70 42.23
N SER A 334 14.35 -29.66 42.57
CA SER A 334 13.82 -28.56 43.41
C SER A 334 14.46 -27.20 43.12
N ALA A 335 15.71 -27.19 42.67
CA ALA A 335 16.44 -25.98 42.33
C ALA A 335 17.65 -26.33 41.45
N TRP A 336 18.01 -25.45 40.52
CA TRP A 336 19.38 -25.43 40.00
C TRP A 336 20.31 -24.85 41.07
N THR A 337 21.47 -25.50 41.25
CA THR A 337 22.53 -25.09 42.21
C THR A 337 23.86 -24.99 41.48
N ASP A 338 24.81 -24.24 42.04
CA ASP A 338 26.16 -24.08 41.47
C ASP A 338 27.20 -24.76 42.37
N PRO A 339 27.92 -25.78 41.89
CA PRO A 339 29.02 -26.39 42.64
C PRO A 339 30.13 -25.42 43.04
N ASN A 340 30.29 -24.30 42.33
CA ASN A 340 31.30 -23.28 42.57
C ASN A 340 30.81 -22.11 43.43
N ASP A 341 29.49 -22.01 43.67
CA ASP A 341 28.89 -21.02 44.56
C ASP A 341 27.81 -21.67 45.43
N ALA A 342 28.20 -22.00 46.67
CA ALA A 342 27.32 -22.65 47.64
C ALA A 342 26.09 -21.80 48.04
N ASN A 343 26.08 -20.50 47.72
CA ASN A 343 24.92 -19.64 47.98
C ASN A 343 23.92 -19.64 46.82
N PHE A 344 24.33 -20.03 45.61
CA PHE A 344 23.47 -20.04 44.44
C PHE A 344 22.43 -21.15 44.52
N SER A 345 21.16 -20.73 44.42
CA SER A 345 19.99 -21.58 44.30
C SER A 345 18.92 -20.79 43.55
N THR A 346 18.20 -21.42 42.64
CA THR A 346 16.98 -20.82 42.07
C THR A 346 15.82 -20.83 43.06
N GLN A 347 15.75 -21.86 43.91
CA GLN A 347 14.72 -21.95 44.94
C GLN A 347 14.92 -20.91 46.05
N ASN A 348 13.84 -20.19 46.37
CA ASN A 348 13.75 -19.24 47.50
C ASN A 348 14.87 -18.19 47.50
N LYS A 349 15.17 -17.61 46.34
CA LYS A 349 16.22 -16.60 46.17
C LYS A 349 15.77 -15.46 45.26
N THR A 350 16.46 -14.33 45.42
CA THR A 350 16.48 -13.27 44.42
C THR A 350 17.79 -13.38 43.66
N LEU A 351 17.72 -13.42 42.34
CA LEU A 351 18.85 -13.57 41.44
C LEU A 351 18.85 -12.41 40.45
N ARG A 352 19.93 -11.63 40.45
CA ARG A 352 20.12 -10.51 39.51
C ARG A 352 21.20 -10.84 38.51
N ARG A 353 20.99 -10.48 37.25
CA ARG A 353 21.97 -10.66 36.19
C ARG A 353 23.18 -9.76 36.48
N LYS A 354 24.38 -10.32 36.41
CA LYS A 354 25.62 -9.56 36.62
C LYS A 354 25.78 -8.49 35.55
N ALA A 355 26.20 -7.29 35.94
CA ALA A 355 26.33 -6.14 35.02
C ALA A 355 27.31 -6.39 33.85
N SER A 356 28.26 -7.32 34.01
CA SER A 356 29.18 -7.74 32.95
C SER A 356 28.52 -8.55 31.83
N VAL A 357 27.25 -8.95 31.97
CA VAL A 357 26.54 -9.77 30.99
C VAL A 357 25.77 -8.88 30.02
N THR A 358 26.31 -8.74 28.82
CA THR A 358 25.78 -7.86 27.77
C THR A 358 25.17 -8.64 26.59
N ALA A 359 24.98 -9.95 26.74
CA ALA A 359 24.37 -10.83 25.74
C ALA A 359 23.62 -11.96 26.43
N GLY A 360 22.55 -12.43 25.78
CA GLY A 360 21.67 -13.46 26.31
C GLY A 360 22.12 -14.87 25.96
N ASP A 361 21.67 -15.83 26.74
CA ASP A 361 21.93 -17.25 26.51
C ASP A 361 20.94 -17.78 25.45
N THR A 362 21.42 -17.95 24.21
CA THR A 362 20.56 -18.29 23.05
C THR A 362 20.25 -19.78 22.89
N VAL A 363 20.68 -20.63 23.80
CA VAL A 363 20.50 -22.09 23.72
C VAL A 363 19.69 -22.57 24.92
N ALA A 364 18.36 -22.70 24.74
CA ALA A 364 17.42 -23.01 25.83
C ALA A 364 17.75 -24.32 26.59
N GLU A 365 18.43 -25.27 25.96
CA GLU A 365 18.75 -26.60 26.49
C GLU A 365 20.16 -26.74 27.09
N ALA A 366 20.99 -25.69 27.08
CA ALA A 366 22.34 -25.77 27.66
C ALA A 366 22.32 -25.88 29.20
N ASP A 367 23.41 -26.33 29.82
CA ASP A 367 23.47 -26.46 31.29
C ASP A 367 23.28 -25.10 31.99
N PHE A 368 22.59 -25.08 33.13
CA PHE A 368 22.30 -23.88 33.93
C PHE A 368 22.71 -24.10 35.39
N PRO A 369 23.42 -23.15 36.04
CA PRO A 369 23.88 -21.85 35.54
C PRO A 369 25.12 -21.92 34.62
N GLY A 370 25.58 -23.13 34.29
CA GLY A 370 26.78 -23.35 33.46
C GLY A 370 28.09 -23.13 34.21
N ALA A 371 29.23 -23.17 33.50
CA ALA A 371 30.56 -22.98 34.10
C ALA A 371 30.87 -21.52 34.45
N ASN A 372 30.19 -20.56 33.80
CA ASN A 372 30.32 -19.12 34.02
C ASN A 372 29.00 -18.58 34.56
N ASN A 373 28.76 -18.75 35.86
CA ASN A 373 27.52 -18.30 36.49
C ASN A 373 27.30 -16.78 36.30
N GLN A 374 26.20 -16.43 35.63
CA GLN A 374 25.85 -15.08 35.20
C GLN A 374 25.02 -14.30 36.22
N TRP A 375 24.74 -14.87 37.40
CA TRP A 375 23.79 -14.34 38.37
C TRP A 375 24.46 -14.01 39.71
N ALA A 376 24.11 -12.86 40.27
CA ALA A 376 24.41 -12.48 41.65
C ALA A 376 23.26 -12.91 42.57
N VAL A 377 23.61 -13.44 43.75
CA VAL A 377 22.65 -14.04 44.68
C VAL A 377 22.32 -13.09 45.83
N PHE A 378 21.02 -12.91 46.06
CA PHE A 378 20.47 -12.14 47.17
C PHE A 378 19.53 -13.00 48.01
N ASP A 379 19.21 -12.53 49.22
CA ASP A 379 18.27 -13.22 50.10
C ASP A 379 16.86 -13.27 49.48
N SER A 380 16.07 -14.27 49.88
CA SER A 380 14.65 -14.34 49.54
C SER A 380 13.94 -13.04 49.92
N ASP A 381 12.89 -12.68 49.19
CA ASP A 381 12.08 -11.48 49.44
C ASP A 381 12.81 -10.13 49.25
N THR A 382 13.84 -10.08 48.41
CA THR A 382 14.57 -8.84 48.09
C THR A 382 14.02 -8.20 46.81
N ALA A 383 13.09 -7.25 46.93
CA ALA A 383 12.42 -6.60 45.77
C ALA A 383 13.02 -5.24 45.35
N ASP A 384 14.11 -4.81 45.99
CA ASP A 384 14.63 -3.45 45.84
C ASP A 384 15.28 -3.19 44.47
N GLY A 385 15.65 -4.24 43.73
CA GLY A 385 16.23 -4.17 42.37
C GLY A 385 15.21 -4.08 41.23
N LEU A 386 13.92 -4.25 41.50
CA LEU A 386 12.91 -4.22 40.44
C LEU A 386 12.79 -2.81 39.84
N GLY A 387 12.90 -2.67 38.52
CA GLY A 387 12.69 -1.43 37.76
C GLY A 387 13.94 -0.74 37.24
N CYS A 388 15.11 -1.36 37.40
CA CYS A 388 16.36 -0.89 36.82
C CYS A 388 17.31 -2.08 36.60
N ALA A 389 17.96 -2.14 35.45
CA ALA A 389 18.91 -3.20 35.16
C ALA A 389 20.14 -3.12 36.09
N GLY A 390 20.59 -4.28 36.60
CA GLY A 390 21.87 -4.43 37.32
C GLY A 390 21.75 -5.15 38.66
N GLU A 391 22.81 -5.05 39.48
CA GLU A 391 22.90 -5.75 40.77
C GLU A 391 22.43 -4.89 41.96
N GLY A 392 22.40 -3.57 41.79
CA GLY A 392 22.05 -2.60 42.84
C GLY A 392 20.55 -2.48 43.11
N ALA A 393 20.20 -1.85 44.22
CA ALA A 393 18.82 -1.44 44.50
C ALA A 393 18.42 -0.23 43.64
N CYS A 394 17.18 -0.18 43.18
CA CYS A 394 16.58 0.95 42.48
C CYS A 394 16.04 1.98 43.49
N ASP A 395 16.31 3.26 43.26
CA ASP A 395 15.95 4.36 44.17
C ASP A 395 14.49 4.85 44.05
N GLY A 396 13.68 4.19 43.22
CA GLY A 396 12.26 4.51 43.02
C GLY A 396 11.99 5.68 42.06
N SER A 397 13.02 6.25 41.41
CA SER A 397 12.87 7.33 40.42
C SER A 397 12.42 6.86 39.02
N VAL A 398 12.40 5.54 38.80
CA VAL A 398 12.02 4.92 37.53
C VAL A 398 10.68 4.21 37.70
N THR A 399 9.60 4.78 37.15
CA THR A 399 8.35 4.05 36.98
C THR A 399 8.53 3.09 35.80
N PRO A 400 8.45 1.77 36.00
CA PRO A 400 8.49 0.81 34.89
C PRO A 400 7.33 1.11 33.93
N PRO A 401 7.52 1.08 32.61
CA PRO A 401 6.38 1.04 31.70
C PRO A 401 5.50 -0.16 32.06
N GLU A 402 4.20 0.06 32.25
CA GLU A 402 3.25 -1.05 32.38
C GLU A 402 3.17 -1.77 31.02
N PRO A 403 3.61 -3.04 30.89
CA PRO A 403 3.31 -3.80 29.70
C PRO A 403 1.79 -3.96 29.65
N LYS A 404 1.19 -3.47 28.56
CA LYS A 404 -0.24 -3.56 28.32
C LYS A 404 -0.57 -5.00 27.90
N PRO A 405 -1.27 -5.79 28.73
CA PRO A 405 -1.51 -7.18 28.40
C PRO A 405 -2.74 -7.26 27.50
N GLU A 406 -2.63 -7.15 26.18
CA GLU A 406 -3.83 -7.22 25.32
C GLU A 406 -3.64 -8.03 24.04
N THR A 407 -4.42 -9.12 23.95
CA THR A 407 -4.49 -10.11 22.85
C THR A 407 -5.49 -9.72 21.74
N GLY A 408 -5.91 -8.45 21.70
CA GLY A 408 -6.91 -7.93 20.77
C GLY A 408 -6.30 -7.18 19.57
N PRO A 409 -7.05 -6.93 18.49
CA PRO A 409 -6.53 -6.27 17.28
C PRO A 409 -6.17 -4.79 17.47
N CYS A 410 -6.65 -4.16 18.54
CA CYS A 410 -6.33 -2.80 19.01
C CYS A 410 -6.67 -2.69 20.51
N THR A 411 -6.40 -1.54 21.14
CA THR A 411 -6.67 -1.34 22.58
C THR A 411 -8.15 -1.50 22.89
N GLY A 412 -8.49 -2.42 23.80
CA GLY A 412 -9.86 -2.69 24.23
C GLY A 412 -10.75 -3.30 23.14
N CYS A 413 -10.16 -3.75 22.03
CA CYS A 413 -10.86 -4.28 20.89
C CYS A 413 -11.08 -5.80 20.99
N GLU A 414 -12.19 -6.28 20.46
CA GLU A 414 -12.51 -7.70 20.43
C GLU A 414 -12.13 -8.33 19.08
N THR A 415 -11.65 -9.56 19.08
CA THR A 415 -11.36 -10.28 17.82
C THR A 415 -12.67 -10.63 17.11
N LEU A 416 -12.78 -10.25 15.84
CA LEU A 416 -13.97 -10.53 15.03
C LEU A 416 -13.94 -11.95 14.46
N THR A 417 -15.09 -12.60 14.45
CA THR A 417 -15.29 -13.85 13.71
C THR A 417 -15.66 -13.52 12.26
N PRO A 418 -14.91 -14.02 11.25
CA PRO A 418 -15.28 -13.87 9.85
C PRO A 418 -16.67 -14.46 9.57
N VAL A 419 -17.44 -13.78 8.74
CA VAL A 419 -18.77 -14.20 8.26
C VAL A 419 -18.80 -14.50 6.77
N ALA A 420 -17.78 -14.06 6.04
CA ALA A 420 -17.55 -14.41 4.65
C ALA A 420 -16.06 -14.66 4.40
N ASP A 421 -15.75 -15.37 3.32
CA ASP A 421 -14.38 -15.63 2.88
C ASP A 421 -14.11 -14.88 1.56
N PRO A 422 -13.29 -13.81 1.57
CA PRO A 422 -12.92 -13.08 0.36
C PRO A 422 -12.25 -13.95 -0.71
N ALA A 423 -11.54 -15.02 -0.34
CA ALA A 423 -10.91 -15.93 -1.31
C ALA A 423 -11.93 -16.75 -2.11
N SER A 424 -13.16 -16.89 -1.60
CA SER A 424 -14.27 -17.59 -2.26
C SER A 424 -15.25 -16.67 -2.98
N PHE A 425 -15.04 -15.34 -2.89
CA PHE A 425 -15.91 -14.36 -3.50
C PHE A 425 -15.91 -14.51 -5.03
N ASN A 426 -17.11 -14.51 -5.62
CA ASN A 426 -17.29 -14.54 -7.07
C ASN A 426 -18.27 -13.43 -7.46
N GLY A 427 -17.75 -12.39 -8.11
CA GLY A 427 -18.54 -11.23 -8.52
C GLY A 427 -19.64 -11.54 -9.52
N GLU A 428 -19.48 -12.56 -10.37
CA GLU A 428 -20.52 -12.98 -11.34
C GLU A 428 -21.72 -13.62 -10.63
N ILE A 429 -21.48 -14.28 -9.49
CA ILE A 429 -22.55 -14.86 -8.67
C ILE A 429 -23.14 -13.79 -7.75
N TYR A 430 -22.30 -13.00 -7.09
CA TYR A 430 -22.76 -11.99 -6.14
C TYR A 430 -23.61 -10.90 -6.81
N TYR A 431 -23.21 -10.47 -8.00
CA TYR A 431 -23.91 -9.44 -8.79
C TYR A 431 -24.83 -10.02 -9.87
N SER A 432 -25.18 -11.32 -9.82
CA SER A 432 -25.88 -11.97 -10.93
C SER A 432 -27.21 -11.29 -11.31
N GLU A 433 -27.95 -10.78 -10.33
CA GLU A 433 -29.24 -10.09 -10.56
C GLU A 433 -29.07 -8.75 -11.30
N VAL A 434 -27.94 -8.06 -11.07
CA VAL A 434 -27.61 -6.81 -11.78
C VAL A 434 -27.04 -7.11 -13.16
N LEU A 435 -26.15 -8.10 -13.27
CA LEU A 435 -25.49 -8.46 -14.55
C LEU A 435 -26.44 -9.10 -15.57
N SER A 436 -27.51 -9.74 -15.12
CA SER A 436 -28.52 -10.34 -16.00
C SER A 436 -29.83 -9.55 -16.07
N GLY A 437 -29.94 -8.46 -15.30
CA GLY A 437 -31.12 -7.63 -15.23
C GLY A 437 -31.22 -6.66 -16.40
N GLU A 438 -32.43 -6.50 -16.93
CA GLU A 438 -32.76 -5.39 -17.83
C GLU A 438 -33.46 -4.31 -17.00
N PHE A 439 -32.82 -3.16 -16.82
CA PHE A 439 -33.35 -2.04 -16.04
C PHE A 439 -33.81 -0.92 -16.97
N ALA A 440 -35.03 -0.40 -16.77
CA ALA A 440 -35.56 0.65 -17.62
C ALA A 440 -34.95 2.03 -17.35
N ASN A 441 -34.33 2.22 -16.19
CA ASN A 441 -33.73 3.48 -15.74
C ASN A 441 -32.75 3.24 -14.57
N ALA A 442 -31.95 4.27 -14.26
CA ALA A 442 -30.96 4.25 -13.18
C ALA A 442 -31.54 3.97 -11.78
N GLU A 443 -32.78 4.39 -11.52
CA GLU A 443 -33.45 4.17 -10.24
C GLU A 443 -33.77 2.68 -10.03
N GLU A 444 -34.22 1.97 -11.06
CA GLU A 444 -34.42 0.51 -10.98
C GLU A 444 -33.11 -0.25 -10.73
N LEU A 445 -32.01 0.17 -11.35
CA LEU A 445 -30.68 -0.39 -11.10
C LEU A 445 -30.20 -0.11 -9.67
N LYS A 446 -30.33 1.13 -9.18
CA LYS A 446 -30.00 1.51 -7.79
C LYS A 446 -30.78 0.66 -6.79
N ASN A 447 -32.07 0.43 -7.05
CA ASN A 447 -32.91 -0.43 -6.22
C ASN A 447 -32.44 -1.89 -6.19
N ALA A 448 -32.06 -2.46 -7.34
CA ALA A 448 -31.51 -3.81 -7.41
C ALA A 448 -30.17 -3.93 -6.66
N LEU A 449 -29.28 -2.94 -6.80
CA LEU A 449 -28.04 -2.87 -6.04
C LEU A 449 -28.30 -2.81 -4.53
N SER A 450 -29.23 -1.97 -4.09
CA SER A 450 -29.59 -1.86 -2.67
C SER A 450 -30.00 -3.22 -2.07
N VAL A 451 -30.80 -4.01 -2.80
CA VAL A 451 -31.23 -5.35 -2.38
C VAL A 451 -30.03 -6.29 -2.24
N ILE A 452 -29.10 -6.30 -3.21
CA ILE A 452 -27.89 -7.14 -3.18
C ILE A 452 -27.02 -6.78 -1.98
N ILE A 453 -26.76 -5.48 -1.77
CA ILE A 453 -25.90 -5.02 -0.66
C ILE A 453 -26.55 -5.32 0.69
N ALA A 454 -27.89 -5.29 0.80
CA ALA A 454 -28.61 -5.58 2.05
C ALA A 454 -28.65 -7.06 2.43
N LYS A 455 -28.63 -7.98 1.46
CA LYS A 455 -28.93 -9.41 1.62
C LYS A 455 -28.10 -10.12 2.71
N ASP A 456 -26.79 -9.84 2.76
CA ASP A 456 -25.84 -10.51 3.65
C ASP A 456 -25.17 -9.53 4.65
N HIS A 457 -25.68 -8.31 4.77
CA HIS A 457 -25.15 -7.32 5.71
C HIS A 457 -25.44 -7.74 7.15
N LYS A 458 -24.38 -8.11 7.89
CA LYS A 458 -24.39 -8.27 9.34
C LYS A 458 -23.99 -6.97 10.04
N GLN A 459 -24.90 -6.39 10.82
CA GLN A 459 -24.59 -5.23 11.65
C GLN A 459 -23.49 -5.56 12.67
N LEU A 460 -22.41 -4.78 12.67
CA LEU A 460 -21.37 -4.80 13.69
C LEU A 460 -21.80 -3.98 14.92
N THR A 461 -21.35 -4.34 16.11
CA THR A 461 -21.48 -3.41 17.25
C THR A 461 -20.52 -2.24 17.08
N TYR A 462 -20.81 -1.09 17.70
CA TYR A 462 -19.90 0.05 17.63
C TYR A 462 -18.48 -0.29 18.13
N LYS A 463 -18.36 -1.19 19.12
CA LYS A 463 -17.07 -1.70 19.59
C LYS A 463 -16.36 -2.56 18.53
N GLN A 464 -17.09 -3.41 17.81
CA GLN A 464 -16.56 -4.27 16.75
C GLN A 464 -16.01 -3.49 15.56
N VAL A 465 -16.57 -2.30 15.28
CA VAL A 465 -16.07 -1.43 14.22
C VAL A 465 -14.58 -1.12 14.40
N TRP A 466 -14.11 -0.87 15.64
CA TRP A 466 -12.68 -0.65 15.88
C TRP A 466 -11.83 -1.77 15.30
N SER A 467 -12.17 -3.02 15.61
CA SER A 467 -11.50 -4.20 15.11
C SER A 467 -11.60 -4.30 13.59
N ALA A 468 -12.78 -4.05 13.00
CA ALA A 468 -12.97 -4.09 11.56
C ALA A 468 -12.02 -3.13 10.84
N LEU A 469 -11.88 -1.89 11.34
CA LEU A 469 -10.97 -0.89 10.76
C LEU A 469 -9.50 -1.28 10.86
N THR A 470 -9.08 -1.99 11.91
CA THR A 470 -7.69 -2.49 11.98
C THR A 470 -7.35 -3.49 10.87
N TYR A 471 -8.33 -4.18 10.32
CA TYR A 471 -8.13 -5.07 9.18
C TYR A 471 -8.33 -4.31 7.87
N ALA A 472 -9.40 -3.54 7.78
CA ALA A 472 -9.83 -2.88 6.55
C ALA A 472 -8.87 -1.77 6.10
N ASP A 473 -8.33 -1.01 7.05
CA ASP A 473 -7.44 0.13 6.78
C ASP A 473 -5.98 -0.18 7.13
N GLN A 474 -5.63 -1.47 7.28
CA GLN A 474 -4.26 -1.90 7.58
C GLN A 474 -3.25 -1.32 6.58
N ASP A 475 -2.18 -0.72 7.10
CA ASP A 475 -1.07 -0.28 6.26
C ASP A 475 -0.37 -1.50 5.62
N SER A 476 -0.28 -1.50 4.30
CA SER A 476 0.37 -2.57 3.52
C SER A 476 1.88 -2.65 3.75
N ALA A 477 2.52 -1.53 4.11
CA ALA A 477 3.93 -1.47 4.45
C ALA A 477 4.21 -1.84 5.91
N ASN A 478 3.21 -1.71 6.79
CA ASN A 478 3.29 -2.04 8.20
C ASN A 478 1.97 -2.61 8.72
N ASP A 479 1.88 -3.94 8.83
CA ASP A 479 0.66 -4.65 9.24
C ASP A 479 0.23 -4.38 10.70
N LYS A 480 1.04 -3.67 11.48
CA LYS A 480 0.72 -3.22 12.85
C LYS A 480 0.03 -1.86 12.88
N ASN A 481 -0.03 -1.16 11.75
CA ASN A 481 -0.61 0.16 11.62
C ASN A 481 -1.90 0.16 10.79
N VAL A 482 -2.64 1.26 10.90
CA VAL A 482 -3.70 1.66 9.99
C VAL A 482 -3.35 2.98 9.31
N ILE A 483 -3.90 3.22 8.13
CA ILE A 483 -3.78 4.51 7.46
C ILE A 483 -4.98 5.39 7.81
N GLU A 484 -4.69 6.61 8.27
CA GLU A 484 -5.72 7.62 8.52
C GLU A 484 -6.19 8.27 7.21
N ILE A 485 -7.51 8.38 7.01
CA ILE A 485 -8.08 8.81 5.72
C ILE A 485 -7.62 10.22 5.32
N TYR A 486 -7.71 11.19 6.23
CA TYR A 486 -7.47 12.60 5.90
C TYR A 486 -6.00 13.03 6.02
N THR A 487 -5.23 12.45 6.94
CA THR A 487 -3.79 12.77 7.07
C THR A 487 -2.93 11.93 6.13
N GLY A 488 -3.37 10.71 5.80
CA GLY A 488 -2.57 9.72 5.09
C GLY A 488 -1.48 9.08 5.94
N GLU A 489 -1.44 9.38 7.24
CA GLU A 489 -0.41 8.89 8.14
C GLU A 489 -0.64 7.44 8.54
N SER A 490 0.47 6.72 8.72
CA SER A 490 0.49 5.35 9.24
C SER A 490 0.64 5.40 10.76
N ILE A 491 -0.40 4.95 11.47
CA ILE A 491 -0.48 5.00 12.93
C ILE A 491 -0.77 3.63 13.53
N SER A 492 -0.20 3.35 14.70
CA SER A 492 -0.40 2.07 15.40
C SER A 492 -1.87 1.74 15.59
N LYS A 493 -2.24 0.48 15.30
CA LYS A 493 -3.59 -0.06 15.61
C LYS A 493 -3.96 0.15 17.08
N TYR A 494 -2.98 0.15 17.99
CA TYR A 494 -3.21 0.28 19.43
C TYR A 494 -3.37 1.72 19.90
N ASP A 495 -3.08 2.70 19.04
CA ASP A 495 -3.31 4.12 19.31
C ASP A 495 -4.74 4.55 18.98
N ASN A 496 -5.69 3.62 19.02
CA ASN A 496 -7.11 3.94 18.93
C ASN A 496 -7.57 4.74 20.17
N GLN A 497 -8.32 5.82 19.94
CA GLN A 497 -8.80 6.69 21.00
C GLN A 497 -9.88 6.00 21.84
N THR A 498 -9.50 5.49 23.02
CA THR A 498 -10.42 4.79 23.94
C THR A 498 -11.04 5.69 25.02
N SER A 499 -10.39 6.80 25.37
CA SER A 499 -10.93 7.85 26.23
C SER A 499 -10.03 9.10 26.19
N GLY A 500 -10.54 10.26 26.63
CA GLY A 500 -9.71 11.45 26.87
C GLY A 500 -9.10 12.09 25.62
N SER A 501 -7.90 12.68 25.79
CA SER A 501 -7.18 13.43 24.75
C SER A 501 -6.95 12.59 23.49
N GLY A 502 -7.24 13.15 22.33
CA GLY A 502 -7.03 12.52 21.03
C GLY A 502 -5.62 12.71 20.43
N VAL A 503 -4.71 13.40 21.13
CA VAL A 503 -3.36 13.68 20.61
C VAL A 503 -2.58 12.38 20.43
N GLY A 504 -2.06 12.16 19.21
CA GLY A 504 -1.29 10.96 18.87
C GLY A 504 -2.12 9.67 18.89
N LYS A 505 -3.42 9.79 18.64
CA LYS A 505 -4.38 8.68 18.56
C LYS A 505 -5.13 8.78 17.24
N TRP A 506 -5.82 7.71 16.84
CA TRP A 506 -6.81 7.74 15.77
C TRP A 506 -8.20 7.45 16.31
N ASN A 507 -9.23 8.01 15.68
CA ASN A 507 -10.62 7.71 15.96
C ASN A 507 -11.40 7.29 14.72
N ARG A 508 -12.68 6.95 14.92
CA ARG A 508 -13.59 6.53 13.84
C ARG A 508 -14.21 7.75 13.20
N GLU A 509 -13.83 8.00 11.97
CA GLU A 509 -14.49 8.94 11.08
C GLU A 509 -15.72 8.29 10.44
N HIS A 510 -16.86 8.97 10.53
CA HIS A 510 -18.09 8.64 9.84
C HIS A 510 -18.12 9.43 8.54
N VAL A 511 -17.62 8.87 7.43
CA VAL A 511 -17.50 9.64 6.18
C VAL A 511 -18.84 10.20 5.74
N TRP A 512 -19.95 9.46 5.85
CA TRP A 512 -21.25 10.12 5.98
C TRP A 512 -21.44 10.52 7.44
N ALA A 513 -21.40 11.83 7.75
CA ALA A 513 -21.49 12.28 9.13
C ALA A 513 -22.82 11.84 9.76
N LYS A 514 -22.79 11.12 10.88
CA LYS A 514 -24.00 10.61 11.55
C LYS A 514 -25.02 11.70 11.95
N SER A 515 -24.58 12.96 12.06
CA SER A 515 -25.47 14.11 12.29
C SER A 515 -26.40 14.35 11.11
N HIS A 516 -25.98 14.02 9.88
CA HIS A 516 -26.81 14.01 8.67
C HIS A 516 -27.78 12.82 8.68
N GLY A 517 -28.70 12.80 9.66
CA GLY A 517 -29.90 11.98 9.68
C GLY A 517 -29.91 10.72 10.53
N PHE A 518 -28.76 10.18 10.99
CA PHE A 518 -28.71 8.90 11.73
C PHE A 518 -27.83 8.90 13.00
N PRO A 519 -28.19 9.67 14.05
CA PRO A 519 -27.36 9.82 15.23
C PRO A 519 -27.32 8.59 16.17
N SER A 520 -28.12 7.54 15.92
CA SER A 520 -28.30 6.41 16.84
C SER A 520 -27.51 5.16 16.42
N GLU A 521 -26.84 4.51 17.38
CA GLU A 521 -26.17 3.20 17.19
C GLU A 521 -27.10 2.07 16.72
N SER A 522 -28.42 2.21 16.94
CA SER A 522 -29.41 1.22 16.45
C SER A 522 -29.64 1.29 14.94
N GLN A 523 -29.30 2.42 14.31
CA GLN A 523 -29.44 2.63 12.87
C GLN A 523 -28.22 2.01 12.20
N TRP A 524 -28.44 1.10 11.24
CA TRP A 524 -27.35 0.23 10.75
C TRP A 524 -26.21 1.00 10.09
N GLY A 525 -26.50 2.14 9.46
CA GLY A 525 -25.47 3.02 8.89
C GLY A 525 -24.46 3.53 9.93
N TYR A 526 -24.85 3.63 11.21
CA TYR A 526 -23.96 4.07 12.28
C TYR A 526 -22.74 3.16 12.44
N THR A 527 -22.86 1.87 12.12
CA THR A 527 -21.81 0.86 12.32
C THR A 527 -21.35 0.22 11.01
N ASP A 528 -21.77 0.75 9.85
CA ASP A 528 -21.38 0.22 8.55
C ASP A 528 -19.90 0.51 8.26
N ALA A 529 -19.08 -0.53 8.31
CA ALA A 529 -17.65 -0.44 8.10
C ALA A 529 -17.27 0.00 6.68
N HIS A 530 -18.17 -0.02 5.69
CA HIS A 530 -17.86 0.49 4.34
C HIS A 530 -17.61 2.00 4.32
N HIS A 531 -18.20 2.79 5.22
CA HIS A 531 -18.01 4.25 5.27
C HIS A 531 -17.26 4.76 6.51
N LEU A 532 -16.90 3.87 7.43
CA LEU A 532 -16.16 4.21 8.64
C LEU A 532 -14.65 4.11 8.36
N ARG A 533 -13.86 5.08 8.78
CA ARG A 533 -12.41 5.13 8.52
C ARG A 533 -11.62 5.55 9.76
N PRO A 534 -10.36 5.13 9.93
CA PRO A 534 -9.45 5.74 10.89
C PRO A 534 -9.16 7.20 10.49
N SER A 535 -9.12 8.11 11.46
CA SER A 535 -8.71 9.50 11.24
C SER A 535 -8.06 10.05 12.50
N ASP A 536 -7.12 10.98 12.34
CA ASP A 536 -6.66 11.81 13.46
C ASP A 536 -7.87 12.53 14.10
N PRO A 537 -8.03 12.53 15.44
CA PRO A 537 -9.15 13.14 16.13
C PRO A 537 -9.25 14.65 15.93
N GLY A 538 -8.14 15.36 15.76
CA GLY A 538 -8.13 16.79 15.48
C GLY A 538 -8.64 17.10 14.09
N ILE A 539 -8.16 16.37 13.08
CA ILE A 539 -8.63 16.49 11.69
C ILE A 539 -10.08 16.05 11.55
N ASN A 540 -10.48 14.96 12.20
CA ASN A 540 -11.88 14.52 12.25
C ASN A 540 -12.78 15.60 12.89
N THR A 541 -12.32 16.24 13.97
CA THR A 541 -13.03 17.37 14.59
C THR A 541 -13.15 18.57 13.62
N ALA A 542 -12.10 18.87 12.86
CA ALA A 542 -12.14 19.94 11.86
C ALA A 542 -13.10 19.60 10.71
N ARG A 543 -13.14 18.34 10.28
CA ARG A 543 -14.08 17.85 9.28
C ARG A 543 -15.54 18.01 9.73
N SER A 544 -15.83 17.80 11.01
CA SER A 544 -17.17 18.00 11.59
C SER A 544 -18.26 17.24 10.82
N ASN A 545 -19.36 17.91 10.47
CA ASN A 545 -20.44 17.45 9.60
C ASN A 545 -20.43 18.18 8.24
N ASN A 546 -19.31 18.80 7.87
CA ASN A 546 -19.22 19.55 6.62
C ASN A 546 -19.48 18.63 5.41
N ASP A 547 -20.18 19.18 4.43
CA ASP A 547 -20.46 18.53 3.16
C ASP A 547 -19.20 18.42 2.31
N PHE A 548 -19.13 17.43 1.44
CA PHE A 548 -18.00 17.25 0.54
C PHE A 548 -18.14 18.14 -0.70
N GLY A 549 -17.15 18.98 -0.99
CA GLY A 549 -17.21 19.84 -2.16
C GLY A 549 -15.85 20.31 -2.63
N ALA A 550 -15.83 20.91 -3.82
CA ALA A 550 -14.64 21.57 -4.35
C ALA A 550 -14.56 22.99 -3.76
N CYS A 551 -13.91 23.10 -2.61
CA CYS A 551 -13.74 24.36 -1.87
C CYS A 551 -12.27 24.72 -1.61
N LYS A 552 -11.31 24.11 -2.31
CA LYS A 552 -9.90 24.52 -2.26
C LYS A 552 -9.66 25.99 -2.59
N ASP A 553 -10.45 26.55 -3.50
CA ASP A 553 -10.32 27.95 -3.93
C ASP A 553 -10.96 28.95 -2.96
N THR A 554 -11.84 28.49 -2.05
CA THR A 554 -12.60 29.35 -1.13
C THR A 554 -12.28 29.09 0.35
N GLY A 555 -11.81 27.88 0.67
CA GLY A 555 -11.44 27.43 2.02
C GLY A 555 -9.95 27.54 2.32
N GLU A 556 -9.59 27.21 3.55
CA GLU A 556 -8.21 27.18 4.03
C GLU A 556 -7.70 25.73 4.12
N GLU A 557 -6.42 25.52 3.79
CA GLU A 557 -5.79 24.21 3.93
C GLU A 557 -5.68 23.84 5.41
N VAL A 558 -6.14 22.63 5.75
CA VAL A 558 -6.06 22.09 7.09
C VAL A 558 -4.63 21.58 7.33
N LEU A 559 -4.06 21.96 8.47
CA LEU A 559 -2.70 21.57 8.84
C LEU A 559 -2.73 20.41 9.84
N PHE A 560 -1.82 19.47 9.65
CA PHE A 560 -1.49 18.42 10.62
C PHE A 560 -0.01 18.58 11.01
N ASN A 561 0.26 18.73 12.31
CA ASN A 561 1.62 19.00 12.83
C ASN A 561 2.38 20.15 12.13
N GLY A 562 1.63 21.17 11.69
CA GLY A 562 2.20 22.34 11.00
C GLY A 562 2.49 22.12 9.51
N VAL A 563 2.09 20.98 8.94
CA VAL A 563 2.24 20.62 7.53
C VAL A 563 0.86 20.58 6.87
N GLY A 564 0.73 21.11 5.65
CA GLY A 564 -0.51 21.04 4.88
C GLY A 564 -0.86 19.60 4.52
N THR A 565 -2.09 19.19 4.79
CA THR A 565 -2.55 17.81 4.51
C THR A 565 -3.11 17.65 3.10
N GLY A 566 -3.31 18.75 2.36
CA GLY A 566 -4.09 18.76 1.13
C GLY A 566 -5.60 18.68 1.33
N ASN A 567 -6.11 18.72 2.56
CA ASN A 567 -7.55 18.89 2.83
C ASN A 567 -7.84 20.39 2.96
N TYR A 568 -9.00 20.84 2.48
CA TYR A 568 -9.43 22.23 2.58
C TYR A 568 -10.78 22.32 3.29
N LEU A 569 -10.91 23.32 4.16
CA LEU A 569 -12.13 23.60 4.90
C LEU A 569 -12.60 25.03 4.62
N ASP A 570 -13.80 25.15 4.08
CA ASP A 570 -14.52 26.42 4.00
C ASP A 570 -15.61 26.46 5.08
N LEU A 571 -15.29 27.13 6.19
CA LEU A 571 -16.20 27.33 7.33
C LEU A 571 -17.41 28.21 7.00
N THR A 572 -17.42 28.91 5.86
CA THR A 572 -18.52 29.81 5.52
C THR A 572 -19.66 29.10 4.81
N THR A 573 -19.34 28.00 4.13
CA THR A 573 -20.30 27.18 3.38
C THR A 573 -20.39 25.76 3.91
N ASP A 574 -19.77 25.47 5.06
CA ASP A 574 -19.66 24.15 5.66
C ASP A 574 -19.17 23.08 4.65
N CYS A 575 -18.13 23.42 3.88
CA CYS A 575 -17.56 22.56 2.85
C CYS A 575 -16.20 21.99 3.25
N TRP A 576 -16.02 20.69 3.01
CA TRP A 576 -14.78 19.96 3.15
C TRP A 576 -14.33 19.37 1.81
N GLU A 577 -13.12 19.71 1.37
CA GLU A 577 -12.43 19.06 0.26
C GLU A 577 -11.35 18.13 0.83
N PRO A 578 -11.44 16.80 0.65
CA PRO A 578 -10.40 15.90 1.12
C PRO A 578 -9.17 15.96 0.21
N ARG A 579 -8.03 15.46 0.69
CA ARG A 579 -6.81 15.29 -0.10
C ARG A 579 -7.06 14.46 -1.37
N ASP A 580 -6.30 14.77 -2.42
CA ASP A 580 -6.55 14.21 -3.76
C ASP A 580 -6.54 12.68 -3.82
N GLN A 581 -5.76 12.00 -2.97
CA GLN A 581 -5.60 10.55 -2.99
C GLN A 581 -6.74 9.76 -2.32
N VAL A 582 -7.77 10.43 -1.80
CA VAL A 582 -8.95 9.75 -1.21
C VAL A 582 -10.26 10.34 -1.71
N LYS A 583 -10.20 11.17 -2.76
CA LYS A 583 -11.39 11.81 -3.33
C LYS A 583 -12.36 10.76 -3.91
N GLY A 584 -11.82 9.74 -4.56
CA GLY A 584 -12.56 8.62 -5.12
C GLY A 584 -13.12 7.70 -4.04
N ASP A 585 -12.31 7.37 -3.03
CA ASP A 585 -12.74 6.63 -1.84
C ASP A 585 -13.96 7.28 -1.19
N VAL A 586 -13.88 8.59 -0.91
CA VAL A 586 -14.95 9.36 -0.29
C VAL A 586 -16.20 9.35 -1.18
N ALA A 587 -16.04 9.58 -2.48
CA ALA A 587 -17.13 9.54 -3.44
C ALA A 587 -17.87 8.19 -3.42
N ARG A 588 -17.14 7.07 -3.53
CA ARG A 588 -17.72 5.73 -3.54
C ARG A 588 -18.33 5.33 -2.20
N MET A 589 -17.79 5.81 -1.08
CA MET A 589 -18.41 5.61 0.24
C MET A 589 -19.73 6.37 0.39
N ILE A 590 -19.82 7.62 -0.07
CA ILE A 590 -21.06 8.41 -0.03
C ILE A 590 -22.12 7.83 -0.96
N MET A 591 -21.76 7.52 -2.21
CA MET A 591 -22.68 6.89 -3.16
C MET A 591 -23.13 5.50 -2.71
N TYR A 592 -22.25 4.74 -2.05
CA TYR A 592 -22.63 3.48 -1.38
C TYR A 592 -23.67 3.71 -0.30
N MET A 593 -23.50 4.70 0.58
CA MET A 593 -24.45 4.97 1.66
C MET A 593 -25.82 5.39 1.11
N ASP A 594 -25.85 6.22 0.06
CA ASP A 594 -27.07 6.61 -0.66
C ASP A 594 -27.76 5.40 -1.32
N THR A 595 -27.02 4.50 -1.97
CA THR A 595 -27.61 3.28 -2.55
C THR A 595 -28.05 2.26 -1.50
N ARG A 596 -27.24 2.02 -0.46
CA ARG A 596 -27.54 1.01 0.56
C ARG A 596 -28.71 1.44 1.43
N TYR A 597 -28.79 2.70 1.82
CA TYR A 597 -29.78 3.19 2.78
C TYR A 597 -30.85 4.07 2.14
N GLN A 598 -31.47 3.59 1.08
CA GLN A 598 -32.58 4.24 0.37
C GLN A 598 -33.97 4.05 1.05
N GLY A 599 -34.01 4.04 2.38
CA GLY A 599 -35.25 3.92 3.17
C GLY A 599 -35.85 2.50 3.32
N THR A 600 -35.24 1.47 2.73
CA THR A 600 -35.68 0.07 2.83
C THR A 600 -35.62 -0.48 4.27
N ASP A 601 -34.70 0.04 5.09
CA ASP A 601 -34.50 -0.37 6.49
C ASP A 601 -35.25 0.50 7.52
N THR A 602 -36.02 1.50 7.08
CA THR A 602 -36.69 2.43 8.01
C THR A 602 -37.63 1.70 8.96
N ALA A 603 -38.38 0.72 8.46
CA ALA A 603 -39.34 -0.03 9.25
C ALA A 603 -38.69 -0.95 10.31
N THR A 604 -37.43 -1.36 10.12
CA THR A 604 -36.74 -2.36 10.95
C THR A 604 -35.73 -1.74 11.91
N THR A 605 -35.06 -0.67 11.50
CA THR A 605 -33.92 -0.09 12.23
C THR A 605 -34.06 1.42 12.48
N ASN A 606 -35.14 2.03 11.99
CA ASN A 606 -35.33 3.48 11.99
C ASN A 606 -34.26 4.23 11.18
N MET A 607 -33.53 3.55 10.30
CA MET A 607 -32.59 4.16 9.36
C MET A 607 -33.37 4.99 8.32
N PRO A 608 -33.09 6.28 8.15
CA PRO A 608 -33.77 7.11 7.14
C PRO A 608 -33.31 6.75 5.73
N ASP A 609 -34.01 7.32 4.75
CA ASP A 609 -33.54 7.42 3.37
C ASP A 609 -32.40 8.45 3.30
N LEU A 610 -31.18 7.96 3.07
CA LEU A 610 -29.99 8.78 2.87
C LEU A 610 -29.92 9.22 1.41
N VAL A 611 -29.79 10.52 1.14
CA VAL A 611 -29.79 11.05 -0.22
C VAL A 611 -28.56 11.93 -0.47
N ALA A 612 -27.74 11.54 -1.44
CA ALA A 612 -26.66 12.39 -1.95
C ALA A 612 -27.25 13.48 -2.87
N VAL A 613 -27.10 14.75 -2.52
CA VAL A 613 -27.70 15.89 -3.24
C VAL A 613 -26.64 16.68 -4.02
N ASP A 614 -26.99 17.22 -5.18
CA ASP A 614 -26.04 18.03 -5.98
C ASP A 614 -26.00 19.51 -5.56
N ARG A 615 -25.76 19.75 -4.27
CA ARG A 615 -25.54 21.07 -3.67
C ARG A 615 -25.02 20.88 -2.25
N LEU A 616 -24.33 21.89 -1.71
CA LEU A 616 -24.07 21.92 -0.28
C LEU A 616 -25.41 22.02 0.48
N THR A 617 -25.50 21.29 1.60
CA THR A 617 -26.59 21.42 2.55
C THR A 617 -26.56 22.80 3.21
N THR A 618 -27.70 23.22 3.73
CA THR A 618 -27.82 24.47 4.49
C THR A 618 -27.88 24.18 5.98
N THR A 619 -27.60 25.16 6.83
CA THR A 619 -27.63 25.00 8.30
C THR A 619 -28.97 24.47 8.85
N ASP A 620 -30.09 24.78 8.18
CA ASP A 620 -31.42 24.25 8.55
C ASP A 620 -31.59 22.76 8.20
N GLU A 621 -30.66 22.20 7.42
CA GLU A 621 -30.61 20.82 6.95
C GLU A 621 -29.49 20.01 7.61
N ASP A 622 -28.75 20.54 8.59
CA ASP A 622 -27.62 19.88 9.30
C ASP A 622 -27.99 18.54 9.97
N SER A 623 -29.29 18.30 10.16
CA SER A 623 -29.85 17.06 10.72
C SER A 623 -30.67 16.24 9.72
N ALA A 624 -30.81 16.72 8.49
CA ALA A 624 -31.47 16.01 7.42
C ALA A 624 -30.56 14.88 6.91
N PRO A 625 -31.13 13.78 6.39
CA PRO A 625 -30.35 12.68 5.81
C PRO A 625 -29.83 13.03 4.41
N LEU A 626 -29.22 14.21 4.26
CA LEU A 626 -28.73 14.76 3.01
C LEU A 626 -27.23 15.01 3.11
N ILE A 627 -26.49 14.77 2.04
CA ILE A 627 -25.09 15.20 1.94
C ILE A 627 -24.77 15.57 0.50
N GLY A 628 -24.10 16.70 0.29
CA GLY A 628 -23.62 17.10 -1.03
C GLY A 628 -22.10 17.07 -1.14
N THR A 629 -21.55 17.33 -2.33
CA THR A 629 -22.17 17.66 -3.63
C THR A 629 -22.05 16.47 -4.58
N LEU A 630 -23.18 15.86 -4.95
CA LEU A 630 -23.22 14.62 -5.74
C LEU A 630 -22.37 14.68 -7.01
N CYS A 631 -22.47 15.74 -7.83
CA CYS A 631 -21.74 15.76 -9.09
C CYS A 631 -20.24 16.08 -8.94
N THR A 632 -19.84 16.71 -7.84
CA THR A 632 -18.43 16.78 -7.45
C THR A 632 -17.91 15.41 -7.05
N LEU A 633 -18.66 14.67 -6.21
CA LEU A 633 -18.29 13.30 -5.81
C LEU A 633 -18.21 12.38 -7.04
N TYR A 634 -19.16 12.51 -7.96
CA TYR A 634 -19.13 11.80 -9.24
C TYR A 634 -17.87 12.10 -10.06
N ALA A 635 -17.49 13.38 -10.17
CA ALA A 635 -16.24 13.77 -10.84
C ALA A 635 -15.00 13.23 -10.12
N TRP A 636 -14.99 13.24 -8.78
CA TRP A 636 -13.91 12.67 -7.97
C TRP A 636 -13.75 11.17 -8.16
N ASN A 637 -14.84 10.41 -8.27
CA ASN A 637 -14.78 8.99 -8.61
C ASN A 637 -14.05 8.73 -9.95
N LYS A 638 -14.20 9.63 -10.93
CA LYS A 638 -13.49 9.53 -12.22
C LYS A 638 -12.01 9.94 -12.12
N LEU A 639 -11.70 10.94 -11.30
CA LEU A 639 -10.35 11.48 -11.14
C LEU A 639 -9.45 10.61 -10.26
N ASP A 640 -10.05 9.87 -9.32
CA ASP A 640 -9.37 8.98 -8.38
C ASP A 640 -9.96 7.56 -8.48
N PRO A 641 -9.49 6.75 -9.45
CA PRO A 641 -9.98 5.40 -9.69
C PRO A 641 -9.71 4.47 -8.50
N VAL A 642 -10.50 3.40 -8.40
CA VAL A 642 -10.29 2.36 -7.39
C VAL A 642 -8.87 1.78 -7.48
N ASP A 643 -8.17 1.74 -6.35
CA ASP A 643 -6.84 1.16 -6.24
C ASP A 643 -6.86 -0.19 -5.51
N SER A 644 -5.68 -0.80 -5.34
CA SER A 644 -5.56 -2.08 -4.63
C SER A 644 -5.83 -1.98 -3.13
N TYR A 645 -5.58 -0.80 -2.53
CA TYR A 645 -5.80 -0.57 -1.12
C TYR A 645 -7.30 -0.57 -0.80
N GLU A 646 -8.09 0.13 -1.62
CA GLU A 646 -9.55 0.19 -1.52
C GLU A 646 -10.21 -1.16 -1.84
N GLN A 647 -9.68 -1.92 -2.82
CA GLN A 647 -10.11 -3.31 -3.06
C GLN A 647 -9.84 -4.23 -1.85
N ASN A 648 -8.66 -4.13 -1.23
CA ASN A 648 -8.36 -4.88 -0.02
C ASN A 648 -9.31 -4.47 1.12
N ARG A 649 -9.60 -3.18 1.27
CA ARG A 649 -10.56 -2.68 2.25
C ARG A 649 -11.94 -3.32 2.03
N ASN A 650 -12.45 -3.32 0.79
CA ASN A 650 -13.73 -3.95 0.45
C ASN A 650 -13.72 -5.47 0.79
N ASN A 651 -12.60 -6.15 0.58
CA ASN A 651 -12.40 -7.55 0.98
C ASN A 651 -12.45 -7.77 2.49
N GLN A 652 -11.79 -6.93 3.29
CA GLN A 652 -11.79 -7.07 4.75
C GLN A 652 -13.14 -6.69 5.35
N VAL A 653 -13.81 -5.66 4.84
CA VAL A 653 -15.18 -5.33 5.28
C VAL A 653 -16.12 -6.48 4.93
N TYR A 654 -16.06 -7.03 3.71
CA TYR A 654 -16.84 -8.22 3.33
C TYR A 654 -16.62 -9.39 4.27
N LYS A 655 -15.36 -9.67 4.63
CA LYS A 655 -15.00 -10.77 5.54
C LYS A 655 -15.74 -10.70 6.88
N TYR A 656 -15.95 -9.50 7.43
CA TYR A 656 -16.52 -9.33 8.78
C TYR A 656 -17.96 -8.82 8.81
N GLN A 657 -18.40 -8.09 7.78
CA GLN A 657 -19.73 -7.51 7.64
C GLN A 657 -20.62 -8.29 6.64
N GLY A 658 -20.05 -9.05 5.71
CA GLY A 658 -20.77 -9.96 4.81
C GLY A 658 -21.26 -9.34 3.50
N ASN A 659 -21.30 -8.02 3.37
CA ASN A 659 -21.69 -7.32 2.15
C ASN A 659 -20.52 -6.56 1.49
N ARG A 660 -20.66 -6.25 0.20
CA ARG A 660 -19.68 -5.52 -0.61
C ARG A 660 -20.14 -4.09 -0.91
N ASN A 661 -19.20 -3.19 -1.11
CA ASN A 661 -19.47 -1.95 -1.84
C ASN A 661 -19.34 -2.23 -3.36
N PRO A 662 -20.46 -2.19 -4.13
CA PRO A 662 -20.43 -2.49 -5.56
C PRO A 662 -19.67 -1.45 -6.37
N PHE A 663 -19.59 -0.20 -5.90
CA PHE A 663 -18.88 0.85 -6.61
C PHE A 663 -17.35 0.69 -6.50
N ILE A 664 -16.87 -0.15 -5.57
CA ILE A 664 -15.46 -0.55 -5.52
C ILE A 664 -15.21 -1.77 -6.42
N ASP A 665 -16.09 -2.77 -6.39
CA ASP A 665 -15.94 -3.99 -7.21
C ASP A 665 -16.20 -3.75 -8.71
N ARG A 666 -17.11 -2.82 -9.03
CA ARG A 666 -17.58 -2.46 -10.36
C ARG A 666 -17.78 -0.94 -10.47
N PRO A 667 -16.68 -0.17 -10.60
CA PRO A 667 -16.72 1.29 -10.64
C PRO A 667 -17.58 1.88 -11.76
N GLU A 668 -17.79 1.13 -12.85
CA GLU A 668 -18.68 1.47 -13.96
C GLU A 668 -20.13 1.73 -13.51
N LEU A 669 -20.58 1.05 -12.45
CA LEU A 669 -21.94 1.20 -11.92
C LEU A 669 -22.21 2.59 -11.35
N VAL A 670 -21.16 3.34 -10.97
CA VAL A 670 -21.31 4.74 -10.54
C VAL A 670 -21.88 5.59 -11.68
N GLN A 671 -21.39 5.39 -12.91
CA GLN A 671 -21.89 6.11 -14.08
C GLN A 671 -23.31 5.68 -14.43
N GLU A 672 -23.62 4.39 -14.35
CA GLU A 672 -24.96 3.89 -14.67
C GLU A 672 -26.03 4.41 -13.69
N VAL A 673 -25.69 4.56 -12.41
CA VAL A 673 -26.62 5.05 -11.38
C VAL A 673 -26.67 6.59 -11.33
N TYR A 674 -25.52 7.27 -11.35
CA TYR A 674 -25.42 8.70 -11.07
C TYR A 674 -25.00 9.56 -12.27
N GLY A 675 -24.51 8.98 -13.36
CA GLY A 675 -23.98 9.75 -14.49
C GLY A 675 -25.02 10.70 -15.12
N ALA A 676 -26.24 10.20 -15.35
CA ALA A 676 -27.29 10.97 -16.02
C ALA A 676 -27.68 12.24 -15.24
N VAL A 677 -27.71 12.20 -13.90
CA VAL A 677 -28.04 13.38 -13.09
C VAL A 677 -26.90 14.41 -13.09
N CYS A 678 -25.68 13.97 -13.38
CA CYS A 678 -24.49 14.80 -13.47
C CYS A 678 -24.10 15.19 -14.90
N GLY A 679 -24.99 14.96 -15.86
CA GLY A 679 -24.85 15.42 -17.24
C GLY A 679 -24.11 14.47 -18.19
N ASP A 680 -23.79 13.25 -17.76
CA ASP A 680 -23.34 12.20 -18.68
C ASP A 680 -24.51 11.74 -19.56
N ASP A 681 -24.22 11.44 -20.83
CA ASP A 681 -25.21 10.84 -21.73
C ASP A 681 -25.55 9.43 -21.21
N PRO A 682 -26.83 9.12 -20.94
CA PRO A 682 -27.23 7.78 -20.49
C PRO A 682 -27.00 6.69 -21.54
N ASN A 683 -26.71 7.04 -22.80
CA ASN A 683 -26.35 6.10 -23.85
C ASN A 683 -25.03 6.53 -24.53
N PRO A 684 -23.88 6.40 -23.85
CA PRO A 684 -22.61 6.81 -24.44
C PRO A 684 -22.33 5.95 -25.69
N VAL A 685 -22.13 6.60 -26.83
CA VAL A 685 -21.66 5.97 -28.07
C VAL A 685 -20.20 6.29 -28.28
N LEU A 686 -19.47 5.39 -28.93
CA LEU A 686 -18.07 5.66 -29.27
C LEU A 686 -18.00 6.86 -30.22
N VAL A 687 -17.37 7.94 -29.76
CA VAL A 687 -17.09 9.11 -30.60
C VAL A 687 -15.83 8.85 -31.39
N VAL A 688 -15.96 8.86 -32.72
CA VAL A 688 -14.85 8.61 -33.64
C VAL A 688 -14.62 9.81 -34.53
N ASP A 689 -13.35 10.06 -34.88
CA ASP A 689 -12.93 11.02 -35.91
C ASP A 689 -12.42 10.27 -37.13
N GLY A 690 -12.59 10.85 -38.31
CA GLY A 690 -12.25 10.25 -39.60
C GLY A 690 -13.45 9.66 -40.36
N ASP A 691 -13.26 9.56 -41.68
CA ASP A 691 -14.26 9.08 -42.62
C ASP A 691 -13.90 7.71 -43.18
N LEU A 692 -14.93 6.97 -43.60
CA LEU A 692 -14.74 5.75 -44.38
C LEU A 692 -14.28 6.11 -45.79
N VAL A 693 -13.26 5.42 -46.27
CA VAL A 693 -12.83 5.51 -47.67
C VAL A 693 -13.41 4.32 -48.42
N THR A 694 -14.32 4.61 -49.34
CA THR A 694 -15.02 3.59 -50.14
C THR A 694 -15.07 4.04 -51.60
N PRO A 695 -15.04 3.11 -52.57
CA PRO A 695 -15.28 3.45 -53.96
C PRO A 695 -16.74 3.89 -54.16
N GLU A 696 -16.96 4.82 -55.10
CA GLU A 696 -18.30 5.28 -55.47
C GLU A 696 -19.09 4.18 -56.19
N SER A 697 -18.40 3.40 -57.03
CA SER A 697 -18.94 2.25 -57.74
C SER A 697 -17.83 1.26 -58.08
N VAL A 698 -18.18 -0.01 -58.26
CA VAL A 698 -17.28 -1.07 -58.72
C VAL A 698 -17.93 -1.82 -59.89
N THR A 699 -17.15 -2.27 -60.85
CA THR A 699 -17.64 -3.17 -61.90
C THR A 699 -17.75 -4.59 -61.34
N GLU A 700 -18.77 -5.34 -61.72
CA GLU A 700 -18.90 -6.75 -61.31
C GLU A 700 -17.62 -7.57 -61.51
N GLY A 701 -17.36 -8.52 -60.62
CA GLY A 701 -16.15 -9.34 -60.62
C GLY A 701 -14.85 -8.63 -60.23
N ALA A 702 -14.83 -7.29 -60.12
CA ALA A 702 -13.63 -6.56 -59.71
C ALA A 702 -13.42 -6.57 -58.18
N GLU A 703 -12.16 -6.51 -57.75
CA GLU A 703 -11.81 -6.33 -56.35
C GLU A 703 -12.06 -4.88 -55.89
N TYR A 704 -12.55 -4.72 -54.67
CA TYR A 704 -12.73 -3.42 -54.01
C TYR A 704 -12.37 -3.49 -52.53
N THR A 705 -12.15 -2.31 -51.94
CA THR A 705 -11.83 -2.17 -50.52
C THR A 705 -12.80 -1.21 -49.83
N LEU A 706 -13.18 -1.54 -48.60
CA LEU A 706 -13.86 -0.65 -47.66
C LEU A 706 -12.87 -0.36 -46.53
N ASP A 707 -12.49 0.89 -46.37
CA ASP A 707 -11.36 1.28 -45.52
C ASP A 707 -11.82 2.19 -44.38
N ALA A 708 -11.71 1.67 -43.15
CA ALA A 708 -11.95 2.37 -41.89
C ALA A 708 -10.65 2.69 -41.15
N SER A 709 -9.48 2.49 -41.75
CA SER A 709 -8.17 2.64 -41.08
C SER A 709 -7.82 4.08 -40.68
N ALA A 710 -8.46 5.07 -41.31
CA ALA A 710 -8.35 6.47 -40.93
C ALA A 710 -9.22 6.85 -39.71
N ILE A 711 -10.09 5.94 -39.25
CA ILE A 711 -10.96 6.19 -38.11
C ILE A 711 -10.17 6.03 -36.81
N THR A 712 -10.28 7.02 -35.93
CA THR A 712 -9.61 7.06 -34.63
C THR A 712 -10.60 7.44 -33.52
N ALA A 713 -10.29 7.09 -32.28
CA ALA A 713 -11.05 7.50 -31.11
C ALA A 713 -10.10 8.02 -30.04
N GLY A 714 -9.83 9.33 -29.99
CA GLY A 714 -8.83 9.88 -29.09
C GLY A 714 -7.39 9.38 -29.36
N GLU A 715 -6.44 9.79 -28.52
CA GLU A 715 -5.03 9.40 -28.70
C GLU A 715 -4.76 7.99 -28.13
N GLY A 716 -4.28 7.08 -28.99
CA GLY A 716 -3.75 5.77 -28.57
C GLY A 716 -4.78 4.67 -28.29
N VAL A 717 -6.07 4.91 -28.54
CA VAL A 717 -7.12 3.90 -28.36
C VAL A 717 -7.07 2.87 -29.50
N ALA A 718 -7.01 1.59 -29.13
CA ALA A 718 -7.10 0.49 -30.07
C ALA A 718 -8.56 0.22 -30.45
N LEU A 719 -8.85 0.11 -31.75
CA LEU A 719 -10.18 -0.13 -32.28
C LEU A 719 -10.31 -1.51 -32.89
N THR A 720 -11.48 -2.11 -32.73
CA THR A 720 -11.92 -3.36 -33.36
C THR A 720 -13.07 -3.08 -34.33
N TYR A 721 -13.20 -3.93 -35.36
CA TYR A 721 -14.13 -3.71 -36.46
C TYR A 721 -14.98 -4.97 -36.68
N LYS A 722 -16.23 -4.77 -37.06
CA LYS A 722 -17.14 -5.85 -37.48
C LYS A 722 -17.92 -5.37 -38.70
N TRP A 723 -17.61 -5.94 -39.86
CA TRP A 723 -18.27 -5.63 -41.12
C TRP A 723 -19.38 -6.62 -41.41
N GLU A 724 -20.59 -6.11 -41.64
CA GLU A 724 -21.75 -6.91 -41.99
C GLU A 724 -22.35 -6.41 -43.31
N GLN A 725 -22.58 -7.32 -44.25
CA GLN A 725 -23.39 -7.02 -45.44
C GLN A 725 -24.88 -7.12 -45.07
N VAL A 726 -25.66 -6.13 -45.49
CA VAL A 726 -27.08 -5.99 -45.19
C VAL A 726 -27.88 -6.37 -46.43
N LEU A 727 -28.74 -7.39 -46.30
CA LEU A 727 -29.66 -7.85 -47.34
C LEU A 727 -31.09 -7.88 -46.78
N GLY A 728 -31.88 -6.85 -47.09
CA GLY A 728 -33.20 -6.68 -46.46
C GLY A 728 -33.08 -6.41 -44.97
N GLU A 729 -33.70 -7.26 -44.14
CA GLU A 729 -33.56 -7.22 -42.67
C GLU A 729 -32.39 -8.09 -42.15
N GLU A 730 -31.80 -8.94 -43.00
CA GLU A 730 -30.72 -9.85 -42.61
C GLU A 730 -29.34 -9.17 -42.68
N LYS A 731 -28.46 -9.53 -41.75
CA LYS A 731 -27.06 -9.09 -41.69
C LYS A 731 -26.13 -10.30 -41.68
N THR A 732 -25.13 -10.30 -42.55
CA THR A 732 -24.13 -11.38 -42.64
C THR A 732 -22.73 -10.81 -42.40
N LEU A 733 -21.97 -11.39 -41.47
CA LEU A 733 -20.59 -11.00 -41.18
C LEU A 733 -19.68 -11.30 -42.40
N VAL A 734 -18.94 -10.29 -42.85
CA VAL A 734 -18.03 -10.38 -44.01
C VAL A 734 -16.57 -10.06 -43.67
N GLY A 735 -16.27 -9.54 -42.47
CA GLY A 735 -14.90 -9.37 -41.99
C GLY A 735 -14.79 -8.58 -40.70
N ASP A 736 -13.58 -8.49 -40.14
CA ASP A 736 -13.28 -7.89 -38.83
C ASP A 736 -12.05 -6.96 -38.83
N GLN A 737 -11.49 -6.69 -40.01
CA GLN A 737 -10.31 -5.83 -40.17
C GLN A 737 -10.70 -4.38 -40.44
N ALA A 738 -9.81 -3.44 -40.12
CA ALA A 738 -9.99 -2.02 -40.42
C ALA A 738 -10.11 -1.76 -41.93
N ILE A 739 -9.38 -2.54 -42.73
CA ILE A 739 -9.47 -2.54 -44.20
C ILE A 739 -10.05 -3.87 -44.62
N LEU A 740 -11.22 -3.83 -45.24
CA LEU A 740 -11.91 -5.00 -45.76
C LEU A 740 -11.76 -5.06 -47.29
N SER A 741 -11.16 -6.13 -47.80
CA SER A 741 -11.05 -6.40 -49.24
C SER A 741 -12.05 -7.47 -49.67
N LEU A 742 -12.83 -7.18 -50.70
CA LEU A 742 -13.87 -8.07 -51.25
C LEU A 742 -13.83 -8.07 -52.79
N THR A 743 -14.54 -9.00 -53.41
CA THR A 743 -14.78 -9.05 -54.85
C THR A 743 -16.25 -8.77 -55.12
N ALA A 744 -16.55 -7.91 -56.10
CA ALA A 744 -17.92 -7.61 -56.50
C ALA A 744 -18.60 -8.86 -57.07
N PRO A 745 -19.83 -9.20 -56.66
CA PRO A 745 -20.56 -10.31 -57.25
C PRO A 745 -20.86 -10.02 -58.74
N MET A 746 -21.09 -11.08 -59.51
CA MET A 746 -21.68 -10.95 -60.84
C MET A 746 -23.17 -10.62 -60.70
N VAL A 747 -23.66 -9.63 -61.44
CA VAL A 747 -25.01 -9.08 -61.31
C VAL A 747 -25.64 -8.86 -62.68
N ASN A 748 -26.90 -9.27 -62.86
CA ASN A 748 -27.57 -9.17 -64.17
C ASN A 748 -28.13 -7.76 -64.48
N ALA A 749 -27.93 -6.81 -63.57
CA ALA A 749 -28.24 -5.38 -63.69
C ALA A 749 -27.49 -4.62 -62.58
N ASP A 750 -27.32 -3.30 -62.73
CA ASP A 750 -26.69 -2.49 -61.68
C ASP A 750 -27.41 -2.70 -60.34
N GLU A 751 -26.64 -3.06 -59.31
CA GLU A 751 -27.13 -3.40 -57.98
C GLU A 751 -26.42 -2.55 -56.91
N THR A 752 -27.07 -2.31 -55.76
CA THR A 752 -26.44 -1.64 -54.63
C THR A 752 -26.28 -2.62 -53.48
N LEU A 753 -25.03 -2.84 -53.06
CA LEU A 753 -24.70 -3.58 -51.86
C LEU A 753 -24.65 -2.62 -50.66
N ASN A 754 -25.26 -3.01 -49.55
CA ASN A 754 -25.23 -2.23 -48.31
C ASN A 754 -24.39 -2.96 -47.27
N PHE A 755 -23.59 -2.20 -46.53
CA PHE A 755 -22.75 -2.70 -45.46
C PHE A 755 -22.94 -1.84 -44.20
N THR A 756 -22.69 -2.43 -43.05
CA THR A 756 -22.51 -1.73 -41.78
C THR A 756 -21.17 -2.14 -41.21
N VAL A 757 -20.36 -1.17 -40.79
CA VAL A 757 -19.20 -1.42 -39.93
C VAL A 757 -19.53 -0.98 -38.52
N THR A 758 -19.40 -1.89 -37.56
CA THR A 758 -19.41 -1.57 -36.13
C THR A 758 -17.97 -1.44 -35.65
N ILE A 759 -17.68 -0.31 -35.00
CA ILE A 759 -16.36 0.06 -34.50
C ILE A 759 -16.46 0.09 -32.97
N SER A 760 -15.54 -0.55 -32.28
CA SER A 760 -15.53 -0.61 -30.81
C SER A 760 -14.13 -0.45 -30.23
N ASP A 761 -14.02 0.26 -29.11
CA ASP A 761 -12.81 0.34 -28.28
C ASP A 761 -12.75 -0.76 -27.19
N GLY A 762 -13.72 -1.68 -27.18
CA GLY A 762 -13.89 -2.73 -26.18
C GLY A 762 -14.91 -2.40 -25.08
N THR A 763 -15.37 -1.15 -24.98
CA THR A 763 -16.37 -0.71 -23.99
C THR A 763 -17.56 -0.04 -24.67
N LEU A 764 -17.30 0.91 -25.55
CA LEU A 764 -18.30 1.61 -26.35
C LEU A 764 -18.24 1.15 -27.80
N GLN A 765 -19.32 1.41 -28.54
CA GLN A 765 -19.36 1.13 -29.97
C GLN A 765 -20.14 2.19 -30.73
N THR A 766 -19.86 2.27 -32.03
CA THR A 766 -20.62 3.07 -33.00
C THR A 766 -20.68 2.32 -34.32
N SER A 767 -21.65 2.65 -35.18
CA SER A 767 -21.79 2.01 -36.48
C SER A 767 -21.87 3.04 -37.60
N LYS A 768 -21.21 2.75 -38.73
CA LYS A 768 -21.32 3.51 -39.98
C LYS A 768 -21.87 2.61 -41.09
N ALA A 769 -22.79 3.16 -41.89
CA ALA A 769 -23.35 2.47 -43.05
C ALA A 769 -22.60 2.86 -44.33
N VAL A 770 -22.46 1.90 -45.25
CA VAL A 770 -21.86 2.08 -46.58
C VAL A 770 -22.80 1.51 -47.62
N SER A 771 -22.97 2.21 -48.74
CA SER A 771 -23.66 1.70 -49.92
C SER A 771 -22.68 1.72 -51.10
N LEU A 772 -22.58 0.60 -51.81
CA LEU A 772 -21.69 0.43 -52.95
C LEU A 772 -22.49 0.00 -54.18
N SER A 773 -22.43 0.78 -55.26
CA SER A 773 -23.03 0.41 -56.54
C SER A 773 -22.12 -0.55 -57.30
N VAL A 774 -22.63 -1.74 -57.61
CA VAL A 774 -22.02 -2.72 -58.51
C VAL A 774 -22.61 -2.51 -59.90
N ILE A 775 -21.76 -2.17 -60.86
CA ILE A 775 -22.14 -1.92 -62.25
C ILE A 775 -22.08 -3.24 -63.03
N ASN A 776 -23.20 -3.63 -63.63
CA ASN A 776 -23.27 -4.79 -64.53
C ASN A 776 -22.47 -4.49 -65.81
N VAL A 777 -21.72 -5.47 -66.32
CA VAL A 777 -21.14 -5.47 -67.66
C VAL A 777 -21.95 -6.42 -68.53
N PRO A 778 -22.96 -5.93 -69.29
CA PRO A 778 -23.83 -6.81 -70.05
C PRO A 778 -23.05 -7.74 -70.98
N LEU A 779 -23.40 -9.03 -70.94
CA LEU A 779 -22.82 -10.03 -71.84
C LEU A 779 -22.99 -9.60 -73.30
N SER A 780 -21.88 -9.47 -74.02
CA SER A 780 -21.83 -9.15 -75.44
C SER A 780 -20.97 -10.19 -76.16
N LEU A 781 -21.59 -10.97 -77.05
CA LEU A 781 -20.93 -12.01 -77.84
C LEU A 781 -21.08 -11.72 -79.32
N ASN A 782 -20.01 -11.95 -80.11
CA ASN A 782 -20.07 -11.87 -81.56
C ASN A 782 -20.35 -13.26 -82.14
N VAL A 783 -21.51 -13.42 -82.80
CA VAL A 783 -21.93 -14.69 -83.40
C VAL A 783 -21.98 -14.55 -84.92
N GLU A 784 -21.26 -15.43 -85.61
CA GLU A 784 -21.26 -15.51 -87.07
C GLU A 784 -21.86 -16.83 -87.54
N PHE A 785 -22.73 -16.80 -88.55
CA PHE A 785 -23.34 -18.00 -89.13
C PHE A 785 -22.70 -18.35 -90.48
N ALA A 786 -22.38 -19.62 -90.69
CA ALA A 786 -21.88 -20.17 -91.94
C ALA A 786 -22.71 -21.37 -92.39
N GLY A 787 -22.97 -21.50 -93.69
CA GLY A 787 -23.74 -22.60 -94.26
C GLY A 787 -24.58 -22.16 -95.46
N THR A 788 -25.35 -23.08 -96.04
CA THR A 788 -26.23 -22.78 -97.17
C THR A 788 -27.55 -22.23 -96.66
N THR A 789 -27.79 -20.93 -96.86
CA THR A 789 -29.01 -20.24 -96.42
C THR A 789 -30.07 -20.10 -97.52
N ILE A 790 -29.84 -20.65 -98.71
CA ILE A 790 -30.82 -20.68 -99.80
C ILE A 790 -30.92 -22.12 -100.29
N VAL A 791 -32.09 -22.73 -100.12
CA VAL A 791 -32.36 -24.13 -100.48
C VAL A 791 -33.69 -24.25 -101.22
N ASN A 792 -33.90 -25.31 -102.00
CA ASN A 792 -35.24 -25.62 -102.49
C ASN A 792 -36.03 -26.36 -101.41
N GLU A 793 -37.35 -26.35 -101.48
CA GLU A 793 -38.19 -27.17 -100.60
C GLU A 793 -37.80 -28.66 -100.62
N GLY A 794 -37.85 -29.30 -99.45
CA GLY A 794 -37.42 -30.69 -99.26
C GLY A 794 -35.91 -30.90 -99.16
N ASP A 795 -35.07 -29.93 -99.55
CA ASP A 795 -33.62 -30.01 -99.38
C ASP A 795 -33.24 -29.83 -97.90
N ALA A 796 -32.17 -30.51 -97.49
CA ALA A 796 -31.55 -30.35 -96.18
C ALA A 796 -30.37 -29.36 -96.24
N THR A 797 -30.20 -28.57 -95.20
CA THR A 797 -29.04 -27.69 -95.00
C THR A 797 -28.53 -27.77 -93.57
N SER A 798 -27.26 -27.39 -93.39
CA SER A 798 -26.62 -27.27 -92.09
C SER A 798 -26.07 -25.86 -91.94
N ILE A 799 -26.44 -25.20 -90.85
CA ILE A 799 -25.90 -23.91 -90.43
C ILE A 799 -25.02 -24.16 -89.21
N THR A 800 -23.79 -23.67 -89.26
CA THR A 800 -22.86 -23.67 -88.13
C THR A 800 -22.65 -22.24 -87.66
N ALA A 801 -22.89 -22.00 -86.37
CA ALA A 801 -22.56 -20.75 -85.71
C ALA A 801 -21.11 -20.80 -85.16
N THR A 802 -20.42 -19.66 -85.19
CA THR A 802 -19.14 -19.45 -84.51
C THR A 802 -19.34 -18.31 -83.52
N VAL A 803 -19.04 -18.57 -82.24
CA VAL A 803 -19.07 -17.55 -81.18
C VAL A 803 -17.63 -17.17 -80.88
N ALA A 804 -17.23 -15.95 -81.21
CA ALA A 804 -15.87 -15.47 -80.95
C ALA A 804 -15.62 -15.37 -79.43
N ASP A 805 -14.44 -15.81 -78.98
CA ASP A 805 -14.02 -15.79 -77.57
C ASP A 805 -15.05 -16.37 -76.59
N ALA A 806 -15.73 -17.46 -77.00
CA ALA A 806 -16.78 -18.10 -76.21
C ALA A 806 -16.32 -18.40 -74.77
N PRO A 807 -17.00 -17.84 -73.75
CA PRO A 807 -16.65 -18.08 -72.35
C PRO A 807 -16.73 -19.56 -71.98
N GLU A 808 -15.85 -20.00 -71.09
CA GLU A 808 -15.89 -21.36 -70.56
C GLU A 808 -17.22 -21.59 -69.79
N GLY A 809 -17.95 -22.66 -70.10
CA GLY A 809 -19.27 -22.92 -69.53
C GLY A 809 -20.48 -22.40 -70.32
N ALA A 810 -20.26 -21.75 -71.47
CA ALA A 810 -21.35 -21.32 -72.35
C ALA A 810 -22.24 -22.49 -72.82
N SER A 811 -23.57 -22.28 -72.80
CA SER A 811 -24.56 -23.23 -73.33
C SER A 811 -25.32 -22.63 -74.51
N TYR A 812 -25.76 -23.49 -75.43
CA TYR A 812 -26.33 -23.11 -76.73
C TYR A 812 -27.70 -23.76 -76.94
N SER A 813 -28.69 -22.99 -77.37
CA SER A 813 -30.01 -23.51 -77.72
C SER A 813 -30.55 -22.86 -78.99
N TRP A 814 -31.25 -23.66 -79.80
CA TRP A 814 -31.80 -23.24 -81.09
C TRP A 814 -33.32 -23.34 -81.11
N LYS A 815 -33.98 -22.34 -81.70
CA LYS A 815 -35.43 -22.30 -81.84
C LYS A 815 -35.84 -21.71 -83.19
N GLN A 816 -36.74 -22.38 -83.91
CA GLN A 816 -37.41 -21.73 -85.04
C GLN A 816 -38.40 -20.69 -84.52
N VAL A 817 -38.27 -19.44 -84.95
CA VAL A 817 -39.08 -18.31 -84.48
C VAL A 817 -40.01 -17.75 -85.55
N SER A 818 -39.75 -18.02 -86.83
CA SER A 818 -40.62 -17.60 -87.95
C SER A 818 -40.52 -18.57 -89.14
N GLY A 819 -41.49 -18.49 -90.03
CA GLY A 819 -41.59 -19.32 -91.23
C GLY A 819 -42.52 -20.53 -91.07
N SER A 820 -42.64 -21.34 -92.12
CA SER A 820 -43.34 -22.62 -92.07
C SER A 820 -42.55 -23.60 -91.20
N SER A 821 -43.23 -24.44 -90.43
CA SER A 821 -42.57 -25.37 -89.50
C SER A 821 -41.65 -26.33 -90.26
N ALA A 822 -40.36 -26.31 -89.93
CA ALA A 822 -39.36 -27.21 -90.48
C ALA A 822 -39.02 -28.32 -89.48
N GLU A 823 -38.61 -29.49 -89.97
CA GLU A 823 -37.97 -30.50 -89.13
C GLU A 823 -36.48 -30.11 -88.98
N TYR A 824 -35.99 -30.00 -87.75
CA TYR A 824 -34.60 -29.64 -87.48
C TYR A 824 -34.04 -30.38 -86.27
N THR A 825 -32.72 -30.56 -86.27
CA THR A 825 -31.94 -31.04 -85.12
C THR A 825 -30.81 -30.08 -84.84
N ALA A 826 -30.57 -29.78 -83.57
CA ALA A 826 -29.48 -28.91 -83.15
C ALA A 826 -28.55 -29.63 -82.18
N THR A 827 -27.24 -29.53 -82.42
CA THR A 827 -26.19 -30.06 -81.53
C THR A 827 -25.15 -28.97 -81.31
N GLY A 828 -25.16 -28.35 -80.12
CA GLY A 828 -24.28 -27.22 -79.81
C GLY A 828 -24.50 -26.06 -80.77
N LEU A 829 -23.45 -25.68 -81.51
CA LEU A 829 -23.46 -24.57 -82.46
C LEU A 829 -23.89 -24.97 -83.89
N THR A 830 -24.28 -26.22 -84.12
CA THR A 830 -24.73 -26.71 -85.43
C THR A 830 -26.24 -26.93 -85.44
N LEU A 831 -26.89 -26.38 -86.45
CA LEU A 831 -28.32 -26.50 -86.76
C LEU A 831 -28.49 -27.18 -88.11
N ASP A 832 -29.04 -28.40 -88.11
CA ASP A 832 -29.42 -29.12 -89.33
C ASP A 832 -30.92 -28.98 -89.57
N VAL A 833 -31.32 -28.50 -90.74
CA VAL A 833 -32.72 -28.19 -91.10
C VAL A 833 -33.09 -28.93 -92.37
N THR A 834 -34.22 -29.63 -92.36
CA THR A 834 -34.89 -30.11 -93.57
C THR A 834 -35.99 -29.13 -93.94
N SER A 835 -35.85 -28.48 -95.09
CA SER A 835 -36.80 -27.45 -95.52
C SER A 835 -38.20 -28.05 -95.79
N PRO A 836 -39.27 -27.41 -95.30
CA PRO A 836 -40.64 -27.90 -95.51
C PRO A 836 -41.09 -27.59 -96.95
N SER A 837 -42.15 -28.27 -97.39
CA SER A 837 -42.86 -27.87 -98.61
C SER A 837 -43.51 -26.49 -98.44
N VAL A 838 -43.31 -25.59 -99.40
CA VAL A 838 -43.80 -24.20 -99.33
C VAL A 838 -44.53 -23.81 -100.61
N ASN A 839 -45.67 -23.11 -100.49
CA ASN A 839 -46.47 -22.72 -101.66
C ASN A 839 -45.96 -21.45 -102.36
N ILE A 840 -45.05 -20.71 -101.73
CA ILE A 840 -44.33 -19.54 -102.24
C ILE A 840 -42.94 -19.52 -101.57
N ASP A 841 -41.97 -18.85 -102.18
CA ASP A 841 -40.67 -18.60 -101.53
C ASP A 841 -40.89 -18.01 -100.13
N GLN A 842 -40.27 -18.60 -99.13
CA GLN A 842 -40.45 -18.21 -97.74
C GLN A 842 -39.14 -18.30 -96.96
N GLU A 843 -38.92 -17.34 -96.06
CA GLU A 843 -37.82 -17.40 -95.09
C GLU A 843 -38.23 -18.15 -93.82
N LEU A 844 -37.36 -19.06 -93.38
CA LEU A 844 -37.37 -19.64 -92.05
C LEU A 844 -36.36 -18.89 -91.19
N VAL A 845 -36.77 -18.43 -90.00
CA VAL A 845 -35.87 -17.71 -89.09
C VAL A 845 -35.62 -18.58 -87.88
N PHE A 846 -34.35 -18.80 -87.57
CA PHE A 846 -33.89 -19.54 -86.39
C PHE A 846 -33.14 -18.59 -85.46
N GLU A 847 -33.41 -18.72 -84.16
CA GLU A 847 -32.76 -18.03 -83.06
C GLU A 847 -31.74 -18.99 -82.41
N LEU A 848 -30.50 -18.56 -82.28
CA LEU A 848 -29.49 -19.17 -81.41
C LEU A 848 -29.38 -18.32 -80.14
N THR A 849 -29.71 -18.92 -78.99
CA THR A 849 -29.48 -18.31 -77.67
C THR A 849 -28.22 -18.91 -77.05
N VAL A 850 -27.26 -18.05 -76.73
CA VAL A 850 -26.04 -18.37 -75.96
C VAL A 850 -26.25 -17.92 -74.52
N THR A 851 -26.00 -18.79 -73.54
CA THR A 851 -26.14 -18.47 -72.11
C THR A 851 -24.84 -18.72 -71.37
N VAL A 852 -24.35 -17.74 -70.60
CA VAL A 852 -23.13 -17.78 -69.78
C VAL A 852 -23.48 -17.25 -68.39
N ASP A 853 -23.21 -18.04 -67.35
CA ASP A 853 -23.44 -17.68 -65.93
C ASP A 853 -24.83 -17.08 -65.60
N GLY A 854 -25.86 -17.44 -66.38
CA GLY A 854 -27.24 -17.00 -66.19
C GLY A 854 -27.68 -15.81 -67.05
N GLU A 855 -26.76 -15.13 -67.74
CA GLU A 855 -27.07 -14.12 -68.76
C GLU A 855 -27.15 -14.77 -70.15
N SER A 856 -28.00 -14.23 -71.03
CA SER A 856 -28.18 -14.77 -72.39
C SER A 856 -28.18 -13.71 -73.48
N VAL A 857 -27.58 -14.06 -74.62
CA VAL A 857 -27.58 -13.28 -75.86
C VAL A 857 -28.18 -14.14 -76.96
N SER A 858 -29.10 -13.57 -77.75
CA SER A 858 -29.71 -14.24 -78.90
C SER A 858 -29.26 -13.61 -80.22
N GLU A 859 -28.95 -14.45 -81.20
CA GLU A 859 -28.66 -14.05 -82.58
C GLU A 859 -29.47 -14.87 -83.59
N PHE A 860 -29.73 -14.31 -84.76
CA PHE A 860 -30.70 -14.89 -85.72
C PHE A 860 -30.07 -15.22 -87.07
N VAL A 861 -30.50 -16.33 -87.66
CA VAL A 861 -30.18 -16.72 -89.04
C VAL A 861 -31.44 -17.01 -89.84
N SER A 862 -31.48 -16.51 -91.07
CA SER A 862 -32.57 -16.79 -92.03
C SER A 862 -32.13 -17.80 -93.07
N ILE A 863 -32.99 -18.78 -93.35
CA ILE A 863 -32.87 -19.73 -94.46
C ILE A 863 -34.03 -19.46 -95.43
N GLU A 864 -33.71 -19.02 -96.64
CA GLU A 864 -34.66 -18.84 -97.74
C GLU A 864 -34.96 -20.20 -98.38
N VAL A 865 -36.22 -20.60 -98.37
CA VAL A 865 -36.71 -21.82 -99.02
C VAL A 865 -37.40 -21.42 -100.32
N LYS A 866 -36.84 -21.86 -101.45
CA LYS A 866 -37.38 -21.68 -102.79
C LYS A 866 -38.47 -22.72 -103.06
N ASN A 867 -39.65 -22.24 -103.43
CA ASN A 867 -40.74 -23.12 -103.89
C ASN A 867 -40.36 -23.71 -105.26
N THR A 868 -40.37 -25.04 -105.38
CA THR A 868 -40.14 -25.73 -106.65
C THR A 868 -41.47 -26.18 -107.23
N GLU A 869 -42.06 -25.38 -108.14
CA GLU A 869 -43.31 -25.77 -108.81
C GLU A 869 -43.21 -27.18 -109.44
N GLU A 870 -44.16 -28.07 -109.12
CA GLU A 870 -44.30 -29.35 -109.83
C GLU A 870 -44.43 -29.11 -111.35
N PRO A 871 -43.75 -29.90 -112.21
CA PRO A 871 -43.89 -29.79 -113.65
C PRO A 871 -45.31 -30.20 -114.08
N GLY A 872 -46.19 -29.22 -114.27
CA GLY A 872 -47.55 -29.44 -114.76
C GLY A 872 -48.55 -28.30 -114.56
N TRP A 873 -48.23 -27.26 -113.79
CA TRP A 873 -49.17 -26.18 -113.53
C TRP A 873 -49.17 -25.13 -114.65
N THR A 874 -50.30 -24.97 -115.34
CA THR A 874 -50.50 -23.93 -116.35
C THR A 874 -51.20 -22.72 -115.71
N LYS A 875 -50.54 -21.57 -115.82
CA LYS A 875 -51.04 -20.25 -115.41
C LYS A 875 -52.43 -19.96 -116.01
N PRO A 876 -53.45 -19.60 -115.22
CA PRO A 876 -54.66 -18.99 -115.76
C PRO A 876 -54.35 -17.53 -116.12
N ASP A 877 -54.58 -17.19 -117.39
CA ASP A 877 -54.51 -15.82 -117.88
C ASP A 877 -55.69 -14.98 -117.34
N GLY A 878 -55.41 -13.82 -116.73
CA GLY A 878 -56.35 -12.70 -116.72
C GLY A 878 -56.46 -11.88 -115.43
N ALA A 879 -55.91 -10.66 -115.48
CA ALA A 879 -56.10 -9.49 -114.60
C ALA A 879 -55.53 -9.62 -113.17
N GLY A 880 -54.76 -8.68 -112.61
CA GLY A 880 -54.43 -7.31 -112.97
C GLY A 880 -54.10 -6.58 -111.66
N SER A 881 -52.90 -5.99 -111.60
CA SER A 881 -52.37 -5.02 -110.62
C SER A 881 -53.30 -4.57 -109.46
N LEU A 882 -52.94 -4.99 -108.24
CA LEU A 882 -53.15 -4.28 -106.98
C LEU A 882 -52.12 -4.78 -105.97
N GLY A 883 -50.86 -4.42 -106.22
CA GLY A 883 -49.80 -4.50 -105.23
C GLY A 883 -49.92 -3.31 -104.28
N GLY A 884 -50.15 -3.58 -103.00
CA GLY A 884 -50.15 -2.56 -101.95
C GLY A 884 -51.05 -2.94 -100.77
N LEU A 885 -50.42 -3.12 -99.62
CA LEU A 885 -50.99 -3.36 -98.28
C LEU A 885 -51.58 -4.76 -98.03
N VAL A 886 -50.88 -5.56 -97.24
CA VAL A 886 -51.14 -5.78 -95.79
C VAL A 886 -50.23 -6.93 -95.34
N MET A 887 -49.20 -6.62 -94.55
CA MET A 887 -48.60 -7.47 -93.50
C MET A 887 -47.43 -6.68 -92.89
N LEU A 888 -47.76 -5.73 -92.03
CA LEU A 888 -46.84 -5.18 -91.02
C LEU A 888 -47.68 -4.98 -89.76
N LEU A 889 -47.82 -6.07 -89.00
CA LEU A 889 -48.25 -6.09 -87.61
C LEU A 889 -47.11 -6.76 -86.85
N LEU A 890 -46.06 -6.00 -86.50
CA LEU A 890 -45.74 -5.44 -85.16
C LEU A 890 -44.76 -6.35 -84.38
N PRO A 891 -43.91 -5.81 -83.46
CA PRO A 891 -43.79 -4.42 -83.05
C PRO A 891 -42.36 -3.83 -83.20
N VAL A 892 -42.31 -2.63 -83.79
CA VAL A 892 -41.36 -1.62 -83.34
C VAL A 892 -41.89 -1.11 -81.99
N MET A 893 -41.15 -1.35 -80.92
CA MET A 893 -41.24 -0.53 -79.71
C MET A 893 -39.83 -0.30 -79.17
N TRP A 894 -39.21 0.78 -79.66
CA TRP A 894 -38.23 1.52 -78.90
C TRP A 894 -38.83 2.89 -78.63
N TRP A 895 -39.23 3.15 -77.39
CA TRP A 895 -39.35 4.52 -76.90
C TRP A 895 -39.07 4.62 -75.39
N ARG A 896 -37.95 5.29 -75.12
CA ARG A 896 -37.75 6.33 -74.10
C ARG A 896 -37.78 5.95 -72.62
N ARG A 897 -36.59 6.07 -72.00
CA ARG A 897 -36.10 7.15 -71.07
C ARG A 897 -35.10 6.49 -70.12
N ARG A 898 -33.79 6.71 -70.26
CA ARG A 898 -33.07 7.80 -69.56
C ARG A 898 -33.94 8.97 -69.11
N GLN A 899 -34.39 8.89 -67.85
CA GLN A 899 -34.19 9.90 -66.80
C GLN A 899 -34.47 9.19 -65.47
N GLY A 900 -33.52 9.28 -64.54
CA GLY A 900 -33.45 8.49 -63.30
C GLY A 900 -32.13 7.75 -63.30
#